data_AF-T0PU39-F1
#
_entry.id   AF-T0PU39-F1
#
_cell.length_a   1.000
_cell.length_b   1.000
_cell.length_c   1.000
_cell.angle_alpha   90.00
_cell.angle_beta   90.00
_cell.angle_gamma   90.00
#
_symmetry.space_group_name_H-M   'P 1'
#
loop_
_entity.id
_entity.type
_entity.pdbx_description
1 polymer ?
#
loop_
_entity_poly.entity_id
_entity_poly.type
_entity_poly.pdbx_seq_one_letter_code
_entity_poly.pdbx_strand_id
1 'polypeptide(L)'
;MYALLALAALVHVCAGAITGISVDLHSTSAGTVTLADVALTTSMAIPIGGKLQVAFPTGFVLAPTALSDGVGIDGASAVSKAGTTLIVTVATSVVAAGVVTFTVDGITNPGASTLAAFTITSLNAVSVVLESGSGGGGAVIAVGAPLVATVTLANTTASVTSLCTLSITTFLTLPIGASFRVVFPSRFAVAPTQLTFQTGFAATTTALTSTSSSATVTIGAFALAPGTYGFTLNGITNPGSSCNMYYMEACLVTWEPYTVSTLDAAQNVYETASVPGTSIIKSHLYFGRVRTLATTPSTATSATILFNTLLRIPSGGMVLVTFPDGYAIPNPGWTLSGWIGLSAASAASITGLTLTITSATTIAPMRGIQFTLSGVTTPPLNTVGTYQIATQDSNGNVIEDADNIGGVGCYFLKECSGHGDCTLMSSKCICNAGWGAPTDISIGAAPDCSRRTCPSGLAWNDVPTAPTVAHTTLVECSNQGACNRTSGACNCFPGYTGSACDRMSCPNDCSGHGTCLSLQEMAMLTTAVPVASATTYSLWDATRIYGCVCDSSWPVGLGAGQTRVAEWFGADCSMRHCPSGDDPMTAEDETNCGGVAAPGGAVGAVGNLCYNECSGRGVCYYQSGQCRCFDGFEGLACNAQNVLVDDSNRSELAIALAGY
;
A
#
# COMPACT_ATOMS: atom_id res chain seq x y z
N MET A 1 -14.58 -90.42 -67.03
CA MET A 1 -13.19 -90.87 -67.13
C MET A 1 -12.35 -89.91 -66.29
N TYR A 2 -11.58 -90.47 -65.36
CA TYR A 2 -10.97 -89.83 -64.19
C TYR A 2 -10.02 -88.67 -64.50
N ALA A 3 -10.09 -87.60 -63.70
CA ALA A 3 -8.96 -86.70 -63.47
C ALA A 3 -8.95 -86.29 -61.99
N LEU A 4 -7.94 -86.78 -61.28
CA LEU A 4 -7.67 -86.53 -59.85
C LEU A 4 -7.54 -85.02 -59.57
N LEU A 5 -8.38 -84.49 -58.67
CA LEU A 5 -8.00 -83.33 -57.87
C LEU A 5 -7.20 -83.83 -56.67
N ALA A 6 -5.93 -83.47 -56.61
CA ALA A 6 -5.12 -83.62 -55.42
C ALA A 6 -5.68 -82.71 -54.32
N LEU A 7 -6.20 -83.33 -53.26
CA LEU A 7 -6.51 -82.68 -52.00
C LEU A 7 -5.18 -82.20 -51.38
N ALA A 8 -4.83 -80.93 -51.54
CA ALA A 8 -3.87 -80.29 -50.66
C ALA A 8 -4.56 -80.17 -49.30
N ALA A 9 -4.17 -81.03 -48.36
CA ALA A 9 -4.58 -80.95 -46.97
C ALA A 9 -4.26 -79.54 -46.45
N LEU A 10 -5.29 -78.71 -46.32
CA LEU A 10 -5.24 -77.50 -45.52
C LEU A 10 -5.12 -78.00 -44.08
N VAL A 11 -3.88 -78.14 -43.60
CA VAL A 11 -3.59 -78.41 -42.19
C VAL A 11 -4.12 -77.20 -41.44
N HIS A 12 -5.33 -77.33 -40.93
CA HIS A 12 -5.88 -76.46 -39.91
C HIS A 12 -5.05 -76.73 -38.65
N VAL A 13 -3.92 -76.04 -38.52
CA VAL A 13 -3.18 -76.00 -37.27
C VAL A 13 -4.09 -75.26 -36.30
N CYS A 14 -4.78 -76.01 -35.43
CA CYS A 14 -5.27 -75.43 -34.18
C CYS A 14 -4.03 -74.87 -33.48
N ALA A 15 -3.84 -73.55 -33.55
CA ALA A 15 -2.85 -72.90 -32.71
C ALA A 15 -3.26 -73.18 -31.26
N GLY A 16 -2.35 -73.74 -30.46
CA GLY A 16 -2.60 -73.97 -29.04
C GLY A 16 -2.81 -72.62 -28.32
N ALA A 17 -3.35 -72.68 -27.11
CA ALA A 17 -3.60 -71.47 -26.31
C ALA A 17 -2.52 -71.34 -25.22
N ILE A 18 -1.83 -70.21 -25.20
CA ILE A 18 -0.98 -69.85 -24.05
C ILE A 18 -1.91 -69.40 -22.92
N THR A 19 -1.75 -69.99 -21.74
CA THR A 19 -2.56 -69.71 -20.55
C THR A 19 -1.70 -69.25 -19.38
N GLY A 20 -2.32 -68.75 -18.30
CA GLY A 20 -1.60 -68.34 -17.09
C GLY A 20 -0.64 -67.15 -17.30
N ILE A 21 -0.95 -66.26 -18.24
CA ILE A 21 -0.09 -65.12 -18.60
C ILE A 21 -0.11 -64.07 -17.48
N SER A 22 1.07 -63.82 -16.91
CA SER A 22 1.37 -62.67 -16.03
C SER A 22 2.56 -61.90 -16.56
N VAL A 23 2.52 -60.58 -16.42
CA VAL A 23 3.66 -59.68 -16.63
C VAL A 23 3.70 -58.70 -15.48
N ASP A 24 4.57 -58.95 -14.51
CA ASP A 24 4.66 -58.19 -13.28
C ASP A 24 5.87 -57.24 -13.33
N LEU A 25 5.60 -55.94 -13.27
CA LEU A 25 6.64 -54.92 -13.29
C LEU A 25 7.17 -54.70 -11.87
N HIS A 26 8.50 -54.70 -11.70
CA HIS A 26 9.12 -54.48 -10.39
C HIS A 26 8.90 -53.05 -9.86
N SER A 27 8.68 -52.09 -10.76
CA SER A 27 8.23 -50.73 -10.46
C SER A 27 7.07 -50.36 -11.37
N THR A 28 6.03 -49.75 -10.81
CA THR A 28 4.89 -49.19 -11.54
C THR A 28 4.94 -47.65 -11.61
N SER A 29 6.12 -47.06 -11.40
CA SER A 29 6.31 -45.61 -11.55
C SER A 29 6.50 -45.23 -13.02
N ALA A 30 5.74 -44.24 -13.50
CA ALA A 30 5.78 -43.79 -14.88
C ALA A 30 7.19 -43.36 -15.31
N GLY A 31 7.60 -43.76 -16.52
CA GLY A 31 8.90 -43.41 -17.12
C GLY A 31 10.14 -44.01 -16.44
N THR A 32 9.98 -44.79 -15.37
CA THR A 32 11.07 -45.54 -14.73
C THR A 32 11.47 -46.73 -15.59
N VAL A 33 12.79 -46.99 -15.67
CA VAL A 33 13.31 -48.25 -16.23
C VAL A 33 13.23 -49.32 -15.14
N THR A 34 12.54 -50.41 -15.42
CA THR A 34 12.25 -51.50 -14.48
C THR A 34 12.59 -52.86 -15.10
N LEU A 35 12.68 -53.87 -14.22
CA LEU A 35 12.58 -55.28 -14.60
C LEU A 35 11.10 -55.66 -14.76
N ALA A 36 10.83 -56.67 -15.59
CA ALA A 36 9.53 -57.29 -15.73
C ALA A 36 9.65 -58.82 -15.62
N ASP A 37 8.87 -59.41 -14.72
CA ASP A 37 8.73 -60.85 -14.58
C ASP A 37 7.62 -61.34 -15.50
N VAL A 38 7.96 -62.20 -16.45
CA VAL A 38 7.00 -62.79 -17.39
C VAL A 38 6.77 -64.24 -16.99
N ALA A 39 5.50 -64.61 -16.81
CA ALA A 39 5.09 -65.99 -16.53
C ALA A 39 4.00 -66.41 -17.52
N LEU A 40 4.08 -67.64 -18.02
CA LEU A 40 3.08 -68.22 -18.92
C LEU A 40 3.12 -69.75 -18.87
N THR A 41 2.09 -70.40 -19.41
CA THR A 41 2.05 -71.86 -19.62
C THR A 41 1.82 -72.14 -21.10
N THR A 42 2.78 -72.81 -21.74
CA THR A 42 2.67 -73.27 -23.14
C THR A 42 2.09 -74.69 -23.19
N SER A 43 1.23 -74.98 -24.17
CA SER A 43 0.73 -76.34 -24.39
C SER A 43 1.51 -77.09 -25.49
N MET A 44 2.38 -76.37 -26.22
CA MET A 44 3.26 -76.90 -27.24
C MET A 44 4.74 -76.61 -26.94
N ALA A 45 5.61 -77.51 -27.37
CA ALA A 45 7.05 -77.32 -27.27
C ALA A 45 7.56 -76.31 -28.32
N ILE A 46 8.45 -75.41 -27.92
CA ILE A 46 9.06 -74.40 -28.81
C ILE A 46 10.46 -74.88 -29.19
N PRO A 47 10.72 -75.19 -30.47
CA PRO A 47 11.99 -75.75 -30.90
C PRO A 47 13.13 -74.73 -30.78
N ILE A 48 14.38 -75.22 -30.79
CA ILE A 48 15.58 -74.37 -30.89
C ILE A 48 15.47 -73.46 -32.12
N GLY A 49 15.78 -72.18 -31.96
CA GLY A 49 15.59 -71.14 -32.98
C GLY A 49 14.16 -70.60 -33.10
N GLY A 50 13.19 -71.20 -32.38
CA GLY A 50 11.84 -70.65 -32.20
C GLY A 50 11.84 -69.39 -31.35
N LYS A 51 10.70 -68.69 -31.30
CA LYS A 51 10.58 -67.38 -30.66
C LYS A 51 9.41 -67.32 -29.67
N LEU A 52 9.62 -66.66 -28.55
CA LEU A 52 8.56 -66.13 -27.69
C LEU A 52 8.50 -64.61 -27.89
N GLN A 53 7.36 -64.14 -28.38
CA GLN A 53 7.10 -62.71 -28.58
C GLN A 53 6.14 -62.21 -27.52
N VAL A 54 6.55 -61.22 -26.73
CA VAL A 54 5.72 -60.54 -25.73
C VAL A 54 5.46 -59.13 -26.22
N ALA A 55 4.24 -58.86 -26.69
CA ALA A 55 3.80 -57.54 -27.11
C ALA A 55 3.37 -56.73 -25.90
N PHE A 56 4.14 -55.70 -25.57
CA PHE A 56 3.79 -54.72 -24.54
C PHE A 56 2.72 -53.76 -25.08
N PRO A 57 1.79 -53.28 -24.22
CA PRO A 57 0.86 -52.22 -24.55
C PRO A 57 1.56 -50.97 -25.10
N THR A 58 0.79 -50.10 -25.76
CA THR A 58 1.31 -48.82 -26.27
C THR A 58 1.92 -47.97 -25.16
N GLY A 59 3.05 -47.32 -25.45
CA GLY A 59 3.71 -46.38 -24.55
C GLY A 59 4.93 -46.95 -23.83
N PHE A 60 5.10 -48.27 -23.75
CA PHE A 60 6.34 -48.87 -23.26
C PHE A 60 7.51 -48.62 -24.22
N VAL A 61 8.69 -48.38 -23.68
CA VAL A 61 9.94 -48.36 -24.45
C VAL A 61 10.81 -49.51 -23.98
N LEU A 62 11.22 -50.37 -24.91
CA LEU A 62 12.01 -51.56 -24.60
C LEU A 62 13.49 -51.33 -24.98
N ALA A 63 14.40 -51.75 -24.12
CA ALA A 63 15.83 -51.85 -24.38
C ALA A 63 16.44 -53.05 -23.63
N PRO A 64 15.93 -54.28 -23.88
CA PRO A 64 16.36 -55.48 -23.16
C PRO A 64 17.81 -55.81 -23.49
N THR A 65 18.58 -56.26 -22.50
CA THR A 65 19.97 -56.69 -22.67
C THR A 65 20.15 -58.17 -22.38
N ALA A 66 19.42 -58.72 -21.40
CA ALA A 66 19.52 -60.12 -21.02
C ALA A 66 18.21 -60.68 -20.44
N LEU A 67 18.18 -62.00 -20.28
CA LEU A 67 17.20 -62.70 -19.44
C LEU A 67 17.87 -63.11 -18.13
N SER A 68 17.11 -63.08 -17.05
CA SER A 68 17.47 -63.71 -15.78
C SER A 68 16.34 -64.60 -15.27
N ASP A 69 16.63 -65.42 -14.26
CA ASP A 69 15.63 -66.18 -13.49
C ASP A 69 14.72 -67.08 -14.35
N GLY A 70 15.28 -67.60 -15.45
CA GLY A 70 14.59 -68.46 -16.40
C GLY A 70 14.22 -69.82 -15.83
N VAL A 71 12.93 -70.20 -15.91
CA VAL A 71 12.43 -71.55 -15.66
C VAL A 71 11.71 -72.04 -16.90
N GLY A 72 12.02 -73.26 -17.35
CA GLY A 72 11.46 -73.81 -18.59
C GLY A 72 12.05 -73.21 -19.88
N ILE A 73 12.98 -72.25 -19.76
CA ILE A 73 13.70 -71.62 -20.86
C ILE A 73 15.19 -71.51 -20.54
N ASP A 74 16.03 -71.73 -21.55
CA ASP A 74 17.49 -71.62 -21.40
C ASP A 74 17.93 -70.16 -21.25
N GLY A 75 18.81 -69.90 -20.29
CA GLY A 75 19.43 -68.60 -20.05
C GLY A 75 20.35 -68.12 -21.18
N ALA A 76 20.80 -69.00 -22.08
CA ALA A 76 21.52 -68.59 -23.30
C ALA A 76 20.58 -68.11 -24.43
N SER A 77 19.25 -68.11 -24.22
CA SER A 77 18.28 -67.59 -25.18
C SER A 77 18.50 -66.09 -25.41
N ALA A 78 18.54 -65.67 -26.67
CA ALA A 78 18.84 -64.29 -27.03
C ALA A 78 17.59 -63.39 -26.91
N VAL A 79 17.76 -62.19 -26.37
CA VAL A 79 16.72 -61.16 -26.34
C VAL A 79 16.95 -60.10 -27.41
N SER A 80 15.86 -59.67 -28.01
CA SER A 80 15.80 -58.56 -28.96
C SER A 80 14.43 -57.91 -28.91
N LYS A 81 14.19 -56.89 -29.73
CA LYS A 81 12.89 -56.21 -29.80
C LYS A 81 12.50 -55.86 -31.22
N ALA A 82 11.20 -55.69 -31.44
CA ALA A 82 10.63 -55.02 -32.60
C ALA A 82 9.49 -54.10 -32.13
N GLY A 83 9.70 -52.78 -32.19
CA GLY A 83 8.75 -51.82 -31.61
C GLY A 83 8.59 -52.03 -30.09
N THR A 84 7.35 -52.26 -29.65
CA THR A 84 6.99 -52.61 -28.26
C THR A 84 6.90 -54.12 -28.03
N THR A 85 7.36 -54.94 -28.98
CA THR A 85 7.37 -56.41 -28.83
C THR A 85 8.76 -56.88 -28.43
N LEU A 86 8.87 -57.46 -27.25
CA LEU A 86 10.04 -58.23 -26.81
C LEU A 86 10.08 -59.55 -27.58
N ILE A 87 11.25 -59.92 -28.08
CA ILE A 87 11.47 -61.17 -28.83
C ILE A 87 12.57 -61.96 -28.14
N VAL A 88 12.20 -63.09 -27.55
CA VAL A 88 13.11 -64.09 -26.99
C VAL A 88 13.30 -65.19 -28.02
N THR A 89 14.53 -65.45 -28.45
CA THR A 89 14.86 -66.54 -29.38
C THR A 89 15.47 -67.71 -28.61
N VAL A 90 14.78 -68.85 -28.65
CA VAL A 90 15.14 -70.06 -27.89
C VAL A 90 16.49 -70.60 -28.36
N ALA A 91 17.43 -70.75 -27.42
CA ALA A 91 18.76 -71.30 -27.66
C ALA A 91 18.92 -72.69 -27.01
N THR A 92 19.94 -73.42 -27.48
CA THR A 92 20.53 -74.70 -26.99
C THR A 92 19.62 -75.90 -26.68
N SER A 93 18.43 -75.70 -26.11
CA SER A 93 17.46 -76.71 -25.71
C SER A 93 16.03 -76.29 -26.09
N VAL A 94 15.18 -77.27 -26.37
CA VAL A 94 13.76 -77.06 -26.69
C VAL A 94 13.02 -76.63 -25.42
N VAL A 95 12.22 -75.57 -25.49
CA VAL A 95 11.28 -75.21 -24.42
C VAL A 95 10.16 -76.24 -24.44
N ALA A 96 10.07 -77.08 -23.41
CA ALA A 96 9.02 -78.10 -23.31
C ALA A 96 7.65 -77.45 -23.04
N ALA A 97 6.57 -78.17 -23.38
CA ALA A 97 5.23 -77.76 -22.96
C ALA A 97 5.15 -77.73 -21.43
N GLY A 98 4.65 -76.64 -20.87
CA GLY A 98 4.60 -76.43 -19.42
C GLY A 98 4.79 -74.96 -19.03
N VAL A 99 5.15 -74.76 -17.77
CA VAL A 99 5.37 -73.42 -17.20
C VAL A 99 6.69 -72.85 -17.70
N VAL A 100 6.64 -71.61 -18.19
CA VAL A 100 7.81 -70.83 -18.58
C VAL A 100 7.77 -69.52 -17.80
N THR A 101 8.86 -69.21 -17.09
CA THR A 101 9.06 -67.91 -16.44
C THR A 101 10.42 -67.35 -16.78
N PHE A 102 10.53 -66.02 -16.85
CA PHE A 102 11.80 -65.32 -16.97
C PHE A 102 11.63 -63.86 -16.56
N THR A 103 12.74 -63.23 -16.16
CA THR A 103 12.80 -61.80 -15.91
C THR A 103 13.56 -61.12 -17.05
N VAL A 104 13.07 -59.97 -17.49
CA VAL A 104 13.70 -59.16 -18.55
C VAL A 104 13.98 -57.75 -18.04
N ASP A 105 15.13 -57.21 -18.41
CA ASP A 105 15.55 -55.86 -18.06
C ASP A 105 15.19 -54.81 -19.13
N GLY A 106 15.50 -53.54 -18.86
CA GLY A 106 15.39 -52.47 -19.84
C GLY A 106 13.96 -52.13 -20.26
N ILE A 107 12.97 -52.31 -19.37
CA ILE A 107 11.57 -51.98 -19.63
C ILE A 107 11.28 -50.57 -19.09
N THR A 108 11.04 -49.59 -19.95
CA THR A 108 10.61 -48.25 -19.51
C THR A 108 9.09 -48.17 -19.49
N ASN A 109 8.53 -47.84 -18.32
CA ASN A 109 7.08 -47.67 -18.14
C ASN A 109 6.51 -46.51 -18.96
N PRO A 110 5.26 -46.62 -19.47
CA PRO A 110 4.56 -45.51 -20.11
C PRO A 110 4.23 -44.39 -19.12
N GLY A 111 3.59 -43.31 -19.60
CA GLY A 111 2.97 -42.34 -18.70
C GLY A 111 1.84 -42.97 -17.89
N ALA A 112 1.48 -42.33 -16.78
CA ALA A 112 0.49 -42.82 -15.82
C ALA A 112 -0.83 -43.19 -16.51
N SER A 113 -1.18 -44.47 -16.43
CA SER A 113 -2.29 -45.08 -17.15
C SER A 113 -2.61 -46.46 -16.57
N THR A 114 -3.77 -47.01 -16.92
CA THR A 114 -4.11 -48.41 -16.62
C THR A 114 -3.64 -49.29 -17.79
N LEU A 115 -2.83 -50.32 -17.50
CA LEU A 115 -2.24 -51.17 -18.51
C LEU A 115 -3.30 -52.02 -19.22
N ALA A 116 -3.23 -52.04 -20.55
CA ALA A 116 -3.91 -53.05 -21.35
C ALA A 116 -3.26 -54.43 -21.16
N ALA A 117 -3.93 -55.49 -21.61
CA ALA A 117 -3.37 -56.83 -21.57
C ALA A 117 -2.13 -56.95 -22.47
N PHE A 118 -1.15 -57.72 -22.01
CA PHE A 118 0.01 -58.14 -22.80
C PHE A 118 -0.40 -59.29 -23.70
N THR A 119 0.16 -59.37 -24.90
CA THR A 119 -0.09 -60.49 -25.82
C THR A 119 1.18 -61.30 -25.98
N ILE A 120 1.12 -62.60 -25.74
CA ILE A 120 2.24 -63.52 -25.93
C ILE A 120 1.96 -64.43 -27.12
N THR A 121 2.93 -64.58 -28.01
CA THR A 121 2.87 -65.48 -29.17
C THR A 121 4.13 -66.34 -29.21
N SER A 122 3.97 -67.66 -29.29
CA SER A 122 5.07 -68.59 -29.55
C SER A 122 5.14 -68.92 -31.03
N LEU A 123 6.34 -68.98 -31.58
CA LEU A 123 6.60 -69.28 -32.99
C LEU A 123 7.69 -70.35 -33.12
N ASN A 124 7.60 -71.16 -34.17
CA ASN A 124 8.67 -72.09 -34.52
C ASN A 124 9.87 -71.38 -35.18
N ALA A 125 10.93 -72.13 -35.51
CA ALA A 125 12.14 -71.58 -36.10
C ALA A 125 11.93 -70.89 -37.46
N VAL A 126 10.84 -71.18 -38.16
CA VAL A 126 10.47 -70.56 -39.45
C VAL A 126 9.42 -69.45 -39.25
N SER A 127 9.21 -68.99 -38.01
CA SER A 127 8.27 -67.92 -37.63
C SER A 127 6.80 -68.24 -37.95
N VAL A 128 6.40 -69.51 -37.92
CA VAL A 128 4.97 -69.90 -37.92
C VAL A 128 4.47 -69.92 -36.49
N VAL A 129 3.30 -69.31 -36.25
CA VAL A 129 2.66 -69.27 -34.92
C VAL A 129 2.31 -70.69 -34.47
N LEU A 130 2.76 -71.02 -33.26
CA LEU A 130 2.41 -72.25 -32.56
C LEU A 130 1.21 -71.99 -31.65
N GLU A 131 1.32 -70.97 -30.80
CA GLU A 131 0.30 -70.62 -29.81
C GLU A 131 0.24 -69.12 -29.56
N SER A 132 -0.88 -68.63 -29.06
CA SER A 132 -1.00 -67.24 -28.59
C SER A 132 -1.94 -67.13 -27.40
N GLY A 133 -1.82 -66.04 -26.65
CA GLY A 133 -2.71 -65.70 -25.55
C GLY A 133 -2.50 -64.26 -25.09
N SER A 134 -3.43 -63.75 -24.29
CA SER A 134 -3.34 -62.41 -23.71
C SER A 134 -3.66 -62.42 -22.20
N GLY A 135 -2.92 -61.67 -21.40
CA GLY A 135 -3.08 -61.61 -19.95
C GLY A 135 -2.23 -60.52 -19.30
N GLY A 136 -2.18 -60.46 -17.96
CA GLY A 136 -1.36 -59.50 -17.21
C GLY A 136 -1.77 -58.02 -17.32
N GLY A 137 -2.99 -57.70 -17.80
CA GLY A 137 -3.50 -56.32 -17.86
C GLY A 137 -4.14 -55.84 -16.55
N GLY A 138 -4.45 -54.54 -16.48
CA GLY A 138 -5.21 -53.94 -15.37
C GLY A 138 -4.38 -53.32 -14.24
N ALA A 139 -3.06 -53.58 -14.20
CA ALA A 139 -2.17 -52.86 -13.30
C ALA A 139 -2.13 -51.36 -13.63
N VAL A 140 -1.99 -50.52 -12.61
CA VAL A 140 -1.95 -49.06 -12.76
C VAL A 140 -0.50 -48.60 -12.69
N ILE A 141 -0.06 -47.89 -13.74
CA ILE A 141 1.17 -47.10 -13.70
C ILE A 141 0.84 -45.77 -13.02
N ALA A 142 1.49 -45.49 -11.90
CA ALA A 142 1.32 -44.26 -11.14
C ALA A 142 2.23 -43.16 -11.70
N VAL A 143 1.82 -41.89 -11.52
CA VAL A 143 2.68 -40.74 -11.79
C VAL A 143 3.97 -40.90 -10.98
N GLY A 144 5.12 -40.67 -11.63
CA GLY A 144 6.43 -40.78 -11.02
C GLY A 144 6.70 -39.68 -9.98
N ALA A 145 7.93 -39.67 -9.46
CA ALA A 145 8.38 -38.61 -8.56
C ALA A 145 8.19 -37.23 -9.21
N PRO A 146 7.86 -36.18 -8.43
CA PRO A 146 7.63 -34.86 -8.99
C PRO A 146 8.91 -34.28 -9.59
N LEU A 147 8.76 -33.65 -10.75
CA LEU A 147 9.80 -32.83 -11.35
C LEU A 147 10.01 -31.54 -10.54
N VAL A 148 11.11 -30.82 -10.78
CA VAL A 148 11.30 -29.45 -10.27
C VAL A 148 11.07 -28.46 -11.40
N ALA A 149 10.20 -27.48 -11.20
CA ALA A 149 9.94 -26.46 -12.22
C ALA A 149 9.85 -25.05 -11.63
N THR A 150 10.24 -24.07 -12.44
CA THR A 150 9.99 -22.64 -12.20
C THR A 150 9.28 -22.05 -13.41
N VAL A 151 8.32 -21.16 -13.15
CA VAL A 151 7.62 -20.36 -14.15
C VAL A 151 7.84 -18.90 -13.81
N THR A 152 8.32 -18.11 -14.76
CA THR A 152 8.63 -16.69 -14.54
C THR A 152 8.06 -15.85 -15.67
N LEU A 153 7.12 -14.98 -15.32
CA LEU A 153 6.57 -13.99 -16.24
C LEU A 153 7.53 -12.80 -16.34
N ALA A 154 7.83 -12.36 -17.56
CA ALA A 154 8.72 -11.21 -17.79
C ALA A 154 8.07 -9.88 -17.38
N ASN A 155 6.75 -9.83 -17.36
CA ASN A 155 5.97 -8.68 -16.91
C ASN A 155 4.79 -9.18 -16.07
N THR A 156 4.55 -8.56 -14.91
CA THR A 156 3.50 -8.92 -13.95
C THR A 156 2.37 -7.88 -13.88
N THR A 157 2.29 -6.98 -14.85
CA THR A 157 1.18 -6.04 -14.99
C THR A 157 -0.02 -6.73 -15.64
N ALA A 158 -1.21 -6.45 -15.13
CA ALA A 158 -2.46 -7.00 -15.61
C ALA A 158 -2.64 -6.80 -17.13
N SER A 159 -3.25 -7.77 -17.81
CA SER A 159 -3.57 -7.72 -19.26
C SER A 159 -2.40 -7.43 -20.21
N VAL A 160 -1.15 -7.46 -19.73
CA VAL A 160 0.04 -7.41 -20.57
C VAL A 160 0.30 -8.80 -21.15
N THR A 161 0.44 -8.87 -22.47
CA THR A 161 0.98 -10.04 -23.16
C THR A 161 2.51 -9.97 -23.13
N SER A 162 3.15 -10.94 -22.50
CA SER A 162 4.62 -10.93 -22.33
C SER A 162 5.26 -12.31 -22.51
N LEU A 163 6.58 -12.34 -22.35
CA LEU A 163 7.37 -13.56 -22.35
C LEU A 163 7.18 -14.31 -21.02
N CYS A 164 7.11 -15.63 -21.09
CA CYS A 164 7.07 -16.52 -19.94
C CYS A 164 8.21 -17.53 -20.05
N THR A 165 9.13 -17.53 -19.10
CA THR A 165 10.28 -18.44 -19.08
C THR A 165 10.02 -19.59 -18.13
N LEU A 166 10.31 -20.80 -18.60
CA LEU A 166 10.21 -22.04 -17.87
C LEU A 166 11.59 -22.67 -17.71
N SER A 167 11.86 -23.20 -16.52
CA SER A 167 12.99 -24.09 -16.25
C SER A 167 12.45 -25.34 -15.61
N ILE A 168 12.72 -26.50 -16.21
CA ILE A 168 12.17 -27.80 -15.80
C ILE A 168 13.33 -28.77 -15.62
N THR A 169 13.45 -29.35 -14.43
CA THR A 169 14.41 -30.43 -14.13
C THR A 169 13.67 -31.74 -13.99
N THR A 170 13.93 -32.66 -14.91
CA THR A 170 13.40 -34.03 -14.93
C THR A 170 14.51 -35.02 -14.58
N PHE A 171 14.15 -36.07 -13.83
CA PHE A 171 15.08 -37.16 -13.50
C PHE A 171 14.92 -38.36 -14.44
N LEU A 172 14.03 -38.25 -15.42
CA LEU A 172 13.72 -39.30 -16.38
C LEU A 172 14.40 -39.05 -17.72
N THR A 173 14.65 -40.14 -18.44
CA THR A 173 14.99 -40.03 -19.87
C THR A 173 13.69 -39.89 -20.65
N LEU A 174 13.50 -38.77 -21.35
CA LEU A 174 12.29 -38.51 -22.12
C LEU A 174 12.48 -38.96 -23.57
N PRO A 175 11.69 -39.93 -24.07
CA PRO A 175 11.82 -40.43 -25.44
C PRO A 175 11.36 -39.40 -26.49
N ILE A 176 11.66 -39.66 -27.76
CA ILE A 176 11.10 -38.89 -28.89
C ILE A 176 9.57 -38.98 -28.84
N GLY A 177 8.89 -37.86 -29.04
CA GLY A 177 7.44 -37.73 -28.95
C GLY A 177 6.91 -37.36 -27.56
N ALA A 178 7.72 -37.51 -26.50
CA ALA A 178 7.38 -36.98 -25.19
C ALA A 178 7.31 -35.44 -25.20
N SER A 179 6.62 -34.85 -24.24
CA SER A 179 6.41 -33.40 -24.19
C SER A 179 6.54 -32.79 -22.81
N PHE A 180 6.94 -31.52 -22.77
CA PHE A 180 6.77 -30.64 -21.62
C PHE A 180 5.45 -29.90 -21.77
N ARG A 181 4.60 -29.89 -20.74
CA ARG A 181 3.36 -29.10 -20.73
C ARG A 181 3.33 -28.19 -19.53
N VAL A 182 2.96 -26.94 -19.75
CA VAL A 182 2.55 -26.02 -18.71
C VAL A 182 1.06 -25.71 -18.87
N VAL A 183 0.32 -25.82 -17.78
CA VAL A 183 -1.08 -25.41 -17.68
C VAL A 183 -1.14 -24.18 -16.80
N PHE A 184 -1.64 -23.09 -17.37
CA PHE A 184 -1.90 -21.84 -16.68
C PHE A 184 -3.30 -21.86 -16.05
N PRO A 185 -3.52 -21.12 -14.95
CA PRO A 185 -4.87 -20.88 -14.45
C PRO A 185 -5.77 -20.34 -15.56
N SER A 186 -7.05 -20.70 -15.52
CA SER A 186 -8.03 -20.37 -16.58
C SER A 186 -8.22 -18.86 -16.83
N ARG A 187 -7.74 -18.01 -15.91
CA ARG A 187 -7.77 -16.55 -16.01
C ARG A 187 -6.73 -16.00 -16.97
N PHE A 188 -5.65 -16.74 -17.23
CA PHE A 188 -4.64 -16.36 -18.21
C PHE A 188 -5.16 -16.61 -19.62
N ALA A 189 -4.80 -15.73 -20.55
CA ALA A 189 -4.97 -16.00 -21.97
C ALA A 189 -3.66 -16.56 -22.53
N VAL A 190 -3.69 -17.82 -22.96
CA VAL A 190 -2.53 -18.54 -23.49
C VAL A 190 -2.66 -18.64 -25.01
N ALA A 191 -1.80 -17.92 -25.73
CA ALA A 191 -1.71 -17.98 -27.19
C ALA A 191 -0.26 -17.76 -27.64
N PRO A 192 0.68 -18.64 -27.26
CA PRO A 192 2.07 -18.46 -27.59
C PRO A 192 2.28 -18.55 -29.11
N THR A 193 2.95 -17.54 -29.66
CA THR A 193 3.25 -17.42 -31.10
C THR A 193 4.66 -17.86 -31.43
N GLN A 194 5.55 -17.88 -30.44
CA GLN A 194 6.96 -18.25 -30.59
C GLN A 194 7.48 -19.01 -29.37
N LEU A 195 8.45 -19.89 -29.62
CA LEU A 195 9.19 -20.65 -28.63
C LEU A 195 10.69 -20.34 -28.83
N THR A 196 11.37 -19.94 -27.76
CA THR A 196 12.84 -19.74 -27.76
C THR A 196 13.48 -20.68 -26.75
N PHE A 197 14.48 -21.45 -27.18
CA PHE A 197 15.23 -22.34 -26.29
C PHE A 197 16.37 -21.60 -25.60
N GLN A 198 16.61 -21.92 -24.34
CA GLN A 198 17.67 -21.30 -23.54
C GLN A 198 18.76 -22.30 -23.18
N THR A 199 18.40 -23.45 -22.60
CA THR A 199 19.35 -24.42 -22.05
C THR A 199 18.85 -25.86 -22.22
N GLY A 200 19.77 -26.81 -22.36
CA GLY A 200 19.48 -28.25 -22.36
C GLY A 200 19.05 -28.85 -23.70
N PHE A 201 18.66 -28.04 -24.69
CA PHE A 201 18.26 -28.53 -26.02
C PHE A 201 19.42 -28.43 -27.01
N ALA A 202 20.01 -29.56 -27.42
CA ALA A 202 20.87 -29.61 -28.62
C ALA A 202 20.00 -29.51 -29.88
N ALA A 203 20.48 -28.94 -30.98
CA ALA A 203 19.69 -28.65 -32.19
C ALA A 203 18.62 -29.72 -32.55
N THR A 204 17.35 -29.46 -32.22
CA THR A 204 16.23 -30.38 -32.46
C THR A 204 14.99 -29.65 -32.97
N THR A 205 14.33 -30.24 -33.95
CA THR A 205 12.95 -29.91 -34.31
C THR A 205 12.04 -30.28 -33.14
N THR A 206 11.44 -29.28 -32.51
CA THR A 206 10.41 -29.43 -31.48
C THR A 206 9.14 -28.75 -31.96
N ALA A 207 7.97 -29.31 -31.67
CA ALA A 207 6.69 -28.68 -31.99
C ALA A 207 6.13 -27.96 -30.77
N LEU A 208 5.68 -26.72 -30.95
CA LEU A 208 4.86 -26.01 -29.97
C LEU A 208 3.39 -26.16 -30.36
N THR A 209 2.58 -26.64 -29.42
CA THR A 209 1.11 -26.60 -29.52
C THR A 209 0.53 -25.90 -28.30
N SER A 210 -0.63 -25.29 -28.43
CA SER A 210 -1.27 -24.58 -27.32
C SER A 210 -2.79 -24.70 -27.37
N THR A 211 -3.40 -24.70 -26.19
CA THR A 211 -4.82 -24.45 -25.98
C THR A 211 -5.02 -23.06 -25.36
N SER A 212 -6.26 -22.68 -25.05
CA SER A 212 -6.54 -21.41 -24.36
C SER A 212 -5.90 -21.29 -22.97
N SER A 213 -5.49 -22.41 -22.35
CA SER A 213 -4.94 -22.46 -20.99
C SER A 213 -3.63 -23.24 -20.85
N SER A 214 -3.09 -23.83 -21.93
CA SER A 214 -1.88 -24.64 -21.83
C SER A 214 -0.98 -24.50 -23.04
N ALA A 215 0.32 -24.71 -22.82
CA ALA A 215 1.33 -24.77 -23.87
C ALA A 215 2.12 -26.07 -23.72
N THR A 216 2.29 -26.80 -24.83
CA THR A 216 2.96 -28.09 -24.89
C THR A 216 4.09 -28.04 -25.91
N VAL A 217 5.30 -28.38 -25.46
CA VAL A 217 6.52 -28.47 -26.27
C VAL A 217 6.87 -29.94 -26.44
N THR A 218 6.73 -30.46 -27.67
CA THR A 218 6.99 -31.87 -28.00
C THR A 218 8.40 -32.07 -28.54
N ILE A 219 9.08 -33.09 -28.03
CA ILE A 219 10.43 -33.51 -28.41
C ILE A 219 10.39 -34.25 -29.74
N GLY A 220 11.12 -33.78 -30.77
CA GLY A 220 10.94 -34.31 -32.13
C GLY A 220 12.10 -35.09 -32.77
N ALA A 221 13.36 -35.00 -32.31
CA ALA A 221 14.47 -35.68 -33.01
C ALA A 221 15.36 -36.59 -32.16
N PHE A 222 15.59 -36.32 -30.87
CA PHE A 222 16.35 -37.23 -30.01
C PHE A 222 15.75 -37.28 -28.60
N ALA A 223 15.97 -38.41 -27.92
CA ALA A 223 15.57 -38.56 -26.52
C ALA A 223 16.39 -37.63 -25.62
N LEU A 224 15.73 -36.99 -24.67
CA LEU A 224 16.36 -36.09 -23.70
C LEU A 224 16.82 -36.90 -22.48
N ALA A 225 18.08 -36.73 -22.08
CA ALA A 225 18.60 -37.34 -20.86
C ALA A 225 18.02 -36.65 -19.61
N PRO A 226 18.14 -37.24 -18.41
CA PRO A 226 17.84 -36.54 -17.17
C PRO A 226 18.64 -35.23 -17.06
N GLY A 227 17.98 -34.15 -16.66
CA GLY A 227 18.61 -32.83 -16.63
C GLY A 227 17.63 -31.66 -16.58
N THR A 228 18.17 -30.45 -16.70
CA THR A 228 17.43 -29.19 -16.67
C THR A 228 17.26 -28.61 -18.07
N TYR A 229 16.03 -28.26 -18.40
CA TYR A 229 15.61 -27.78 -19.72
C TYR A 229 14.90 -26.43 -19.58
N GLY A 230 15.39 -25.43 -20.32
CA GLY A 230 14.90 -24.06 -20.27
C GLY A 230 14.33 -23.58 -21.60
N PHE A 231 13.13 -23.01 -21.59
CA PHE A 231 12.52 -22.39 -22.77
C PHE A 231 11.61 -21.21 -22.41
N THR A 232 11.41 -20.32 -23.37
CA THR A 232 10.57 -19.12 -23.25
C THR A 232 9.42 -19.16 -24.25
N LEU A 233 8.20 -18.93 -23.76
CA LEU A 233 6.99 -18.77 -24.53
C LEU A 233 6.70 -17.27 -24.74
N ASN A 234 6.36 -16.86 -25.97
CA ASN A 234 5.92 -15.50 -26.27
C ASN A 234 4.43 -15.48 -26.62
N GLY A 235 3.60 -14.85 -25.79
CA GLY A 235 2.14 -14.79 -26.01
C GLY A 235 1.31 -15.22 -24.81
N ILE A 236 1.85 -15.09 -23.60
CA ILE A 236 1.10 -15.31 -22.36
C ILE A 236 0.55 -13.96 -21.90
N THR A 237 -0.76 -13.84 -21.79
CA THR A 237 -1.43 -12.62 -21.33
C THR A 237 -1.89 -12.79 -19.89
N ASN A 238 -1.46 -11.86 -19.04
CA ASN A 238 -1.82 -11.84 -17.64
C ASN A 238 -3.32 -11.55 -17.45
N PRO A 239 -3.98 -12.13 -16.43
CA PRO A 239 -5.31 -11.73 -16.01
C PRO A 239 -5.33 -10.31 -15.43
N GLY A 240 -6.48 -9.88 -14.88
CA GLY A 240 -6.53 -8.72 -13.99
C GLY A 240 -5.70 -8.93 -12.71
N SER A 241 -5.56 -7.87 -11.92
CA SER A 241 -4.69 -7.87 -10.73
C SER A 241 -5.19 -8.85 -9.66
N SER A 242 -4.25 -9.53 -9.00
CA SER A 242 -4.53 -10.48 -7.92
C SER A 242 -4.77 -9.81 -6.56
N CYS A 243 -4.36 -8.55 -6.43
CA CYS A 243 -4.26 -7.86 -5.16
C CYS A 243 -4.76 -6.41 -5.21
N ASN A 244 -5.17 -5.90 -6.37
CA ASN A 244 -5.59 -4.51 -6.57
C ASN A 244 -4.52 -3.46 -6.16
N MET A 245 -3.23 -3.79 -6.29
CA MET A 245 -2.09 -2.91 -5.98
C MET A 245 -1.32 -2.49 -7.24
N TYR A 246 -0.68 -1.32 -7.20
CA TYR A 246 0.13 -0.76 -8.30
C TYR A 246 1.61 -1.21 -8.27
N TYR A 247 2.09 -1.71 -7.14
CA TYR A 247 3.50 -2.04 -6.91
C TYR A 247 3.63 -3.49 -6.43
N MET A 248 4.66 -4.19 -6.92
CA MET A 248 4.84 -5.61 -6.65
C MET A 248 5.14 -5.88 -5.18
N GLU A 249 5.88 -5.01 -4.49
CA GLU A 249 6.24 -5.19 -3.08
C GLU A 249 5.00 -5.18 -2.16
N ALA A 250 3.92 -4.53 -2.61
CA ALA A 250 2.67 -4.47 -1.88
C ALA A 250 1.67 -5.57 -2.28
N CYS A 251 1.97 -6.34 -3.34
CA CYS A 251 1.08 -7.35 -3.90
C CYS A 251 1.41 -8.76 -3.36
N LEU A 252 0.89 -9.08 -2.19
CA LEU A 252 1.18 -10.34 -1.48
C LEU A 252 0.30 -11.53 -1.93
N VAL A 253 -0.78 -11.26 -2.66
CA VAL A 253 -1.70 -12.29 -3.15
C VAL A 253 -1.26 -12.75 -4.53
N THR A 254 -0.97 -14.03 -4.67
CA THR A 254 -0.69 -14.68 -5.96
C THR A 254 -1.94 -15.32 -6.53
N TRP A 255 -1.98 -15.48 -7.85
CA TRP A 255 -3.00 -16.33 -8.47
C TRP A 255 -2.81 -17.82 -8.18
N GLU A 256 -3.73 -18.65 -8.68
CA GLU A 256 -3.67 -20.09 -8.57
C GLU A 256 -2.35 -20.65 -9.16
N PRO A 257 -1.84 -21.79 -8.65
CA PRO A 257 -0.58 -22.34 -9.12
C PRO A 257 -0.64 -22.80 -10.58
N TYR A 258 0.52 -22.78 -11.23
CA TYR A 258 0.72 -23.40 -12.54
C TYR A 258 0.93 -24.91 -12.36
N THR A 259 0.47 -25.71 -13.32
CA THR A 259 0.80 -27.15 -13.35
C THR A 259 1.80 -27.41 -14.47
N VAL A 260 2.97 -27.94 -14.12
CA VAL A 260 4.02 -28.30 -15.09
C VAL A 260 4.17 -29.81 -15.10
N SER A 261 4.17 -30.44 -16.27
CA SER A 261 4.25 -31.88 -16.41
C SER A 261 5.17 -32.30 -17.55
N THR A 262 5.80 -33.47 -17.41
CA THR A 262 6.37 -34.23 -18.52
C THR A 262 5.38 -35.31 -18.94
N LEU A 263 5.24 -35.56 -20.24
CA LEU A 263 4.24 -36.49 -20.78
C LEU A 263 4.84 -37.42 -21.81
N ASP A 264 4.25 -38.60 -21.96
CA ASP A 264 4.55 -39.51 -23.05
C ASP A 264 3.93 -39.04 -24.39
N ALA A 265 4.23 -39.77 -25.46
CA ALA A 265 3.69 -39.49 -26.80
C ALA A 265 2.16 -39.60 -26.90
N ALA A 266 1.51 -40.29 -25.96
CA ALA A 266 0.06 -40.42 -25.84
C ALA A 266 -0.57 -39.38 -24.90
N GLN A 267 0.22 -38.42 -24.39
CA GLN A 267 -0.20 -37.38 -23.45
C GLN A 267 -0.59 -37.88 -22.06
N ASN A 268 -0.10 -39.05 -21.66
CA ASN A 268 -0.15 -39.52 -20.26
C ASN A 268 1.03 -38.94 -19.47
N VAL A 269 0.84 -38.68 -18.18
CA VAL A 269 1.80 -37.93 -17.35
C VAL A 269 2.93 -38.84 -16.86
N TYR A 270 4.18 -38.45 -17.08
CA TYR A 270 5.34 -39.05 -16.42
C TYR A 270 5.53 -38.45 -15.02
N GLU A 271 5.83 -37.15 -14.96
CA GLU A 271 6.04 -36.40 -13.73
C GLU A 271 5.17 -35.14 -13.75
N THR A 272 4.80 -34.63 -12.58
CA THR A 272 4.05 -33.37 -12.46
C THR A 272 4.50 -32.58 -11.25
N ALA A 273 4.44 -31.26 -11.36
CA ALA A 273 4.74 -30.32 -10.29
C ALA A 273 3.72 -29.17 -10.27
N SER A 274 3.35 -28.76 -9.05
CA SER A 274 2.59 -27.54 -8.80
C SER A 274 3.58 -26.41 -8.53
N VAL A 275 3.59 -25.40 -9.39
CA VAL A 275 4.46 -24.23 -9.27
C VAL A 275 3.64 -23.07 -8.70
N PRO A 276 4.09 -22.37 -7.65
CA PRO A 276 3.38 -21.22 -7.10
C PRO A 276 2.98 -20.20 -8.18
N GLY A 277 1.79 -19.63 -8.02
CA GLY A 277 1.29 -18.60 -8.93
C GLY A 277 2.09 -17.31 -8.80
N THR A 278 1.86 -16.38 -9.73
CA THR A 278 2.52 -15.07 -9.74
C THR A 278 1.55 -13.98 -9.26
N SER A 279 2.06 -13.03 -8.47
CA SER A 279 1.35 -11.79 -8.15
C SER A 279 1.21 -10.91 -9.38
N ILE A 280 0.00 -10.40 -9.65
CA ILE A 280 -0.28 -9.52 -10.79
C ILE A 280 -0.77 -8.17 -10.27
N ILE A 281 -0.10 -7.10 -10.67
CA ILE A 281 -0.43 -5.72 -10.29
C ILE A 281 -1.31 -5.05 -11.33
N LYS A 282 -2.11 -4.06 -10.92
CA LYS A 282 -2.85 -3.18 -11.83
C LYS A 282 -1.98 -2.03 -12.32
N SER A 283 -2.45 -1.31 -13.33
CA SER A 283 -1.81 -0.08 -13.83
C SER A 283 -2.68 1.13 -13.58
N HIS A 284 -2.10 2.33 -13.61
CA HIS A 284 -2.87 3.57 -13.61
C HIS A 284 -3.57 3.78 -14.95
N LEU A 285 -4.83 4.23 -14.89
CA LEU A 285 -5.54 4.82 -16.01
C LEU A 285 -5.15 6.31 -16.08
N TYR A 286 -4.18 6.64 -16.94
CA TYR A 286 -3.54 7.95 -16.94
C TYR A 286 -4.44 9.13 -17.33
N PHE A 287 -5.57 8.86 -17.99
CA PHE A 287 -6.48 9.91 -18.40
C PHE A 287 -7.91 9.40 -18.39
N GLY A 288 -8.73 10.04 -17.56
CA GLY A 288 -10.18 9.94 -17.58
C GLY A 288 -10.78 11.32 -17.37
N ARG A 289 -11.98 11.52 -17.93
CA ARG A 289 -12.75 12.74 -17.77
C ARG A 289 -14.22 12.41 -17.82
N VAL A 290 -14.96 12.88 -16.83
CA VAL A 290 -16.43 12.85 -16.83
C VAL A 290 -16.94 14.27 -16.87
N ARG A 291 -17.78 14.59 -17.86
CA ARG A 291 -18.34 15.94 -18.05
C ARG A 291 -19.86 15.86 -18.17
N THR A 292 -20.58 16.51 -17.28
CA THR A 292 -22.02 16.71 -17.43
C THR A 292 -22.31 17.81 -18.43
N LEU A 293 -23.43 17.69 -19.16
CA LEU A 293 -23.88 18.73 -20.08
C LEU A 293 -24.40 19.96 -19.33
N ALA A 294 -25.20 19.77 -18.28
CA ALA A 294 -25.62 20.83 -17.37
C ALA A 294 -24.60 21.02 -16.23
N THR A 295 -24.46 22.26 -15.77
CA THR A 295 -23.65 22.65 -14.61
C THR A 295 -24.49 23.28 -13.49
N THR A 296 -25.82 23.29 -13.63
CA THR A 296 -26.76 23.80 -12.63
C THR A 296 -27.06 22.74 -11.58
N PRO A 297 -27.00 23.05 -10.26
CA PRO A 297 -27.22 22.07 -9.19
C PRO A 297 -28.54 21.30 -9.33
N SER A 298 -28.55 20.04 -8.88
CA SER A 298 -29.74 19.18 -8.83
C SER A 298 -30.54 19.10 -10.14
N THR A 299 -29.86 19.19 -11.29
CA THR A 299 -30.48 19.22 -12.63
C THR A 299 -30.25 17.90 -13.36
N ALA A 300 -31.33 17.31 -13.88
CA ALA A 300 -31.25 16.14 -14.76
C ALA A 300 -30.57 16.49 -16.08
N THR A 301 -29.59 15.68 -16.49
CA THR A 301 -28.71 15.95 -17.63
C THR A 301 -28.10 14.66 -18.18
N SER A 302 -27.12 14.78 -19.06
CA SER A 302 -26.28 13.68 -19.53
C SER A 302 -24.83 13.89 -19.08
N ALA A 303 -24.08 12.80 -18.93
CA ALA A 303 -22.66 12.80 -18.64
C ALA A 303 -21.90 12.12 -19.78
N THR A 304 -20.92 12.81 -20.36
CA THR A 304 -19.98 12.24 -21.31
C THR A 304 -18.75 11.75 -20.57
N ILE A 305 -18.44 10.47 -20.74
CA ILE A 305 -17.26 9.79 -20.20
C ILE A 305 -16.26 9.68 -21.34
N LEU A 306 -15.02 10.09 -21.09
CA LEU A 306 -13.89 9.97 -22.01
C LEU A 306 -12.67 9.46 -21.25
N PHE A 307 -12.02 8.40 -21.71
CA PHE A 307 -10.79 7.91 -21.10
C PHE A 307 -9.85 7.24 -22.10
N ASN A 308 -8.62 6.99 -21.66
CA ASN A 308 -7.63 6.21 -22.38
C ASN A 308 -7.38 4.89 -21.65
N THR A 309 -7.19 3.81 -22.39
CA THR A 309 -6.75 2.52 -21.84
C THR A 309 -5.37 2.20 -22.43
N LEU A 310 -4.37 1.95 -21.59
CA LEU A 310 -3.04 1.54 -22.03
C LEU A 310 -2.92 0.03 -22.13
N LEU A 311 -3.85 -0.69 -21.51
CA LEU A 311 -3.87 -2.14 -21.46
C LEU A 311 -5.07 -2.66 -22.25
N ARG A 312 -4.99 -3.92 -22.67
CA ARG A 312 -6.10 -4.57 -23.38
C ARG A 312 -7.26 -4.76 -22.40
N ILE A 313 -8.50 -4.53 -22.85
CA ILE A 313 -9.70 -5.00 -22.15
C ILE A 313 -10.18 -6.24 -22.90
N PRO A 314 -10.17 -7.44 -22.29
CA PRO A 314 -10.58 -8.66 -22.99
C PRO A 314 -12.07 -8.64 -23.34
N SER A 315 -12.50 -9.51 -24.26
CA SER A 315 -13.92 -9.77 -24.48
C SER A 315 -14.59 -10.22 -23.17
N GLY A 316 -15.74 -9.66 -22.83
CA GLY A 316 -16.38 -9.87 -21.53
C GLY A 316 -15.75 -9.08 -20.38
N GLY A 317 -14.62 -8.40 -20.60
CA GLY A 317 -14.03 -7.46 -19.64
C GLY A 317 -14.94 -6.25 -19.43
N MET A 318 -14.76 -5.55 -18.32
CA MET A 318 -15.69 -4.50 -17.89
C MET A 318 -15.03 -3.13 -17.81
N VAL A 319 -15.80 -2.08 -18.07
CA VAL A 319 -15.47 -0.68 -17.79
C VAL A 319 -16.45 -0.19 -16.72
N LEU A 320 -15.93 0.19 -15.56
CA LEU A 320 -16.69 0.72 -14.44
C LEU A 320 -16.46 2.22 -14.38
N VAL A 321 -17.55 2.97 -14.25
CA VAL A 321 -17.53 4.42 -14.02
C VAL A 321 -18.36 4.70 -12.78
N THR A 322 -17.71 5.15 -11.71
CA THR A 322 -18.36 5.47 -10.44
C THR A 322 -18.45 6.98 -10.30
N PHE A 323 -19.68 7.46 -10.11
CA PHE A 323 -19.97 8.85 -9.80
C PHE A 323 -19.82 9.07 -8.29
N PRO A 324 -19.28 10.23 -7.85
CA PRO A 324 -19.19 10.54 -6.43
C PRO A 324 -20.58 10.77 -5.83
N ASP A 325 -20.63 10.75 -4.50
CA ASP A 325 -21.84 11.03 -3.74
C ASP A 325 -22.49 12.37 -4.13
N GLY A 326 -23.81 12.43 -3.99
CA GLY A 326 -24.62 13.59 -4.37
C GLY A 326 -25.12 13.54 -5.82
N TYR A 327 -24.45 12.83 -6.73
CA TYR A 327 -25.05 12.51 -8.03
C TYR A 327 -26.23 11.55 -7.85
N ALA A 328 -27.17 11.57 -8.80
CA ALA A 328 -28.16 10.51 -8.93
C ALA A 328 -28.15 9.96 -10.35
N ILE A 329 -28.25 8.65 -10.47
CA ILE A 329 -28.37 7.95 -11.74
C ILE A 329 -29.71 7.20 -11.73
N PRO A 330 -30.62 7.47 -12.67
CA PRO A 330 -31.92 6.80 -12.70
C PRO A 330 -31.70 5.31 -12.95
N ASN A 331 -32.53 4.46 -12.33
CA ASN A 331 -32.54 3.03 -12.59
C ASN A 331 -33.96 2.46 -12.37
N PRO A 332 -34.77 2.21 -13.41
CA PRO A 332 -34.47 2.32 -14.85
C PRO A 332 -34.60 3.76 -15.39
N GLY A 333 -34.36 3.98 -16.69
CA GLY A 333 -34.61 5.27 -17.36
C GLY A 333 -33.37 5.99 -17.91
N TRP A 334 -32.27 5.27 -18.11
CA TRP A 334 -31.01 5.76 -18.69
C TRP A 334 -30.76 5.10 -20.04
N THR A 335 -29.94 5.75 -20.87
CA THR A 335 -29.47 5.22 -22.16
C THR A 335 -28.00 5.56 -22.37
N LEU A 336 -27.31 4.70 -23.14
CA LEU A 336 -25.94 4.95 -23.59
C LEU A 336 -25.92 5.29 -25.08
N SER A 337 -25.13 6.29 -25.44
CA SER A 337 -24.99 6.77 -26.82
C SER A 337 -23.58 7.29 -27.09
N GLY A 338 -23.26 7.64 -28.35
CA GLY A 338 -21.99 8.27 -28.69
C GLY A 338 -20.76 7.39 -28.48
N TRP A 339 -20.90 6.08 -28.74
CA TRP A 339 -19.87 5.07 -28.57
C TRP A 339 -18.65 5.32 -29.49
N ILE A 340 -17.46 5.41 -28.90
CA ILE A 340 -16.16 5.44 -29.59
C ILE A 340 -15.24 4.46 -28.86
N GLY A 341 -14.59 3.55 -29.59
CA GLY A 341 -13.68 2.55 -29.01
C GLY A 341 -14.35 1.41 -28.24
N LEU A 342 -15.69 1.42 -28.14
CA LEU A 342 -16.53 0.40 -27.52
C LEU A 342 -17.63 -0.02 -28.51
N SER A 343 -17.98 -1.31 -28.51
CA SER A 343 -19.07 -1.82 -29.34
C SER A 343 -20.42 -1.46 -28.75
N ALA A 344 -21.37 -1.01 -29.57
CA ALA A 344 -22.76 -0.81 -29.15
C ALA A 344 -23.49 -2.11 -28.77
N ALA A 345 -22.91 -3.28 -29.08
CA ALA A 345 -23.40 -4.58 -28.61
C ALA A 345 -22.98 -4.91 -27.17
N SER A 346 -22.15 -4.07 -26.53
CA SER A 346 -21.72 -4.26 -25.15
C SER A 346 -22.90 -4.13 -24.19
N ALA A 347 -22.97 -5.00 -23.19
CA ALA A 347 -24.00 -4.93 -22.16
C ALA A 347 -23.66 -3.82 -21.17
N ALA A 348 -24.67 -3.20 -20.56
CA ALA A 348 -24.48 -2.20 -19.52
C ALA A 348 -25.46 -2.40 -18.38
N SER A 349 -25.04 -2.08 -17.16
CA SER A 349 -25.87 -2.12 -15.96
C SER A 349 -25.47 -1.00 -15.01
N ILE A 350 -26.40 -0.61 -14.13
CA ILE A 350 -26.16 0.40 -13.10
C ILE A 350 -26.49 -0.19 -11.74
N THR A 351 -25.53 -0.10 -10.81
CA THR A 351 -25.68 -0.51 -9.41
C THR A 351 -25.23 0.65 -8.53
N GLY A 352 -26.17 1.25 -7.78
CA GLY A 352 -25.91 2.48 -7.04
C GLY A 352 -25.49 3.62 -7.97
N LEU A 353 -24.30 4.19 -7.73
CA LEU A 353 -23.70 5.26 -8.53
C LEU A 353 -22.66 4.76 -9.55
N THR A 354 -22.57 3.43 -9.74
CA THR A 354 -21.61 2.82 -10.66
C THR A 354 -22.32 2.32 -11.91
N LEU A 355 -21.87 2.82 -13.07
CA LEU A 355 -22.18 2.27 -14.39
C LEU A 355 -21.12 1.21 -14.73
N THR A 356 -21.57 0.01 -15.05
CA THR A 356 -20.71 -1.08 -15.53
C THR A 356 -21.05 -1.38 -16.98
N ILE A 357 -20.05 -1.36 -17.87
CA ILE A 357 -20.17 -1.77 -19.28
C ILE A 357 -19.35 -3.04 -19.48
N THR A 358 -20.00 -4.14 -19.83
CA THR A 358 -19.35 -5.40 -20.19
C THR A 358 -19.11 -5.45 -21.69
N SER A 359 -17.85 -5.38 -22.10
CA SER A 359 -17.45 -5.28 -23.50
C SER A 359 -17.80 -6.54 -24.28
N ALA A 360 -18.49 -6.39 -25.42
CA ALA A 360 -18.81 -7.51 -26.31
C ALA A 360 -17.61 -8.03 -27.11
N THR A 361 -16.55 -7.24 -27.24
CA THR A 361 -15.34 -7.57 -28.02
C THR A 361 -14.09 -7.22 -27.23
N THR A 362 -12.94 -7.75 -27.64
CA THR A 362 -11.66 -7.29 -27.08
C THR A 362 -11.36 -5.86 -27.54
N ILE A 363 -10.91 -5.01 -26.63
CA ILE A 363 -10.51 -3.63 -26.88
C ILE A 363 -8.98 -3.55 -26.75
N ALA A 364 -8.32 -3.13 -27.82
CA ALA A 364 -6.87 -2.91 -27.80
C ALA A 364 -6.53 -1.61 -27.06
N PRO A 365 -5.29 -1.44 -26.55
CA PRO A 365 -4.83 -0.16 -26.02
C PRO A 365 -5.12 0.99 -26.98
N MET A 366 -5.88 1.97 -26.51
CA MET A 366 -6.30 3.10 -27.34
C MET A 366 -6.61 4.34 -26.52
N ARG A 367 -6.54 5.50 -27.19
CA ARG A 367 -6.90 6.79 -26.62
C ARG A 367 -8.30 7.20 -27.09
N GLY A 368 -9.04 7.86 -26.21
CA GLY A 368 -10.32 8.48 -26.53
C GLY A 368 -11.49 7.50 -26.59
N ILE A 369 -11.51 6.47 -25.73
CA ILE A 369 -12.73 5.68 -25.52
C ILE A 369 -13.79 6.62 -24.95
N GLN A 370 -14.96 6.66 -25.58
CA GLN A 370 -16.02 7.61 -25.25
C GLN A 370 -17.40 6.99 -25.30
N PHE A 371 -18.26 7.42 -24.39
CA PHE A 371 -19.71 7.22 -24.46
C PHE A 371 -20.41 8.28 -23.59
N THR A 372 -21.72 8.42 -23.79
CA THR A 372 -22.57 9.37 -23.05
C THR A 372 -23.69 8.61 -22.34
N LEU A 373 -23.79 8.82 -21.02
CA LEU A 373 -24.86 8.33 -20.15
C LEU A 373 -25.93 9.42 -20.00
N SER A 374 -27.18 9.10 -20.33
CA SER A 374 -28.32 10.00 -20.13
C SER A 374 -28.96 9.84 -18.75
N GLY A 375 -29.71 10.87 -18.33
CA GLY A 375 -30.55 10.83 -17.14
C GLY A 375 -29.84 11.12 -15.83
N VAL A 376 -28.52 11.31 -15.83
CA VAL A 376 -27.73 11.66 -14.64
C VAL A 376 -28.21 13.00 -14.07
N THR A 377 -28.51 13.08 -12.77
CA THR A 377 -28.78 14.33 -12.07
C THR A 377 -27.49 14.83 -11.43
N THR A 378 -27.10 16.06 -11.76
CA THR A 378 -25.95 16.74 -11.13
C THR A 378 -26.17 16.90 -9.62
N PRO A 379 -25.11 16.98 -8.81
CA PRO A 379 -25.25 17.00 -7.37
C PRO A 379 -25.77 18.34 -6.82
N PRO A 380 -26.04 18.45 -5.52
CA PRO A 380 -26.29 19.73 -4.86
C PRO A 380 -25.11 20.70 -4.98
N LEU A 381 -25.38 21.99 -4.80
CA LEU A 381 -24.36 23.04 -4.78
C LEU A 381 -23.34 22.75 -3.65
N ASN A 382 -22.05 22.89 -3.97
CA ASN A 382 -20.91 22.63 -3.08
C ASN A 382 -20.55 21.16 -2.82
N THR A 383 -21.11 20.21 -3.56
CA THR A 383 -20.70 18.79 -3.45
C THR A 383 -19.26 18.62 -3.90
N VAL A 384 -18.48 17.87 -3.10
CA VAL A 384 -17.08 17.50 -3.35
C VAL A 384 -16.98 16.00 -3.61
N GLY A 385 -15.97 15.57 -4.34
CA GLY A 385 -15.72 14.17 -4.67
C GLY A 385 -15.01 14.01 -6.00
N THR A 386 -14.63 12.78 -6.33
CA THR A 386 -13.97 12.43 -7.60
C THR A 386 -14.77 11.36 -8.32
N TYR A 387 -14.69 11.38 -9.64
CA TYR A 387 -15.12 10.23 -10.43
C TYR A 387 -14.05 9.15 -10.35
N GLN A 388 -14.48 7.90 -10.44
CA GLN A 388 -13.57 6.77 -10.58
C GLN A 388 -13.87 6.06 -11.89
N ILE A 389 -12.82 5.69 -12.62
CA ILE A 389 -12.94 4.83 -13.79
C ILE A 389 -11.98 3.66 -13.60
N ALA A 390 -12.50 2.44 -13.73
CA ALA A 390 -11.70 1.23 -13.71
C ALA A 390 -12.02 0.35 -14.92
N THR A 391 -11.02 -0.35 -15.43
CA THR A 391 -11.18 -1.44 -16.38
C THR A 391 -10.89 -2.75 -15.67
N GLN A 392 -11.64 -3.81 -16.01
CA GLN A 392 -11.54 -5.12 -15.39
C GLN A 392 -11.47 -6.22 -16.45
N ASP A 393 -10.89 -7.34 -16.08
CA ASP A 393 -10.97 -8.56 -16.87
C ASP A 393 -12.39 -9.16 -16.85
N SER A 394 -12.60 -10.26 -17.60
CA SER A 394 -13.88 -10.96 -17.67
C SER A 394 -14.32 -11.61 -16.35
N ASN A 395 -13.44 -11.64 -15.35
CA ASN A 395 -13.67 -12.20 -14.03
C ASN A 395 -13.86 -11.13 -12.94
N GLY A 396 -13.81 -9.84 -13.31
CA GLY A 396 -14.00 -8.71 -12.39
C GLY A 396 -12.74 -8.23 -11.68
N ASN A 397 -11.55 -8.67 -12.08
CA ASN A 397 -10.30 -8.20 -11.49
C ASN A 397 -9.79 -6.95 -12.20
N VAL A 398 -9.35 -5.95 -11.45
CA VAL A 398 -8.93 -4.64 -11.97
C VAL A 398 -7.68 -4.76 -12.84
N ILE A 399 -7.72 -4.16 -14.03
CA ILE A 399 -6.60 -4.05 -14.97
C ILE A 399 -5.98 -2.65 -14.86
N GLU A 400 -6.81 -1.62 -15.03
CA GLU A 400 -6.43 -0.22 -14.86
C GLU A 400 -7.47 0.51 -14.02
N ASP A 401 -7.05 1.52 -13.27
CA ASP A 401 -7.98 2.41 -12.58
C ASP A 401 -7.43 3.82 -12.37
N ALA A 402 -8.36 4.75 -12.17
CA ALA A 402 -8.10 6.11 -11.74
C ALA A 402 -9.20 6.55 -10.78
N ASP A 403 -8.81 6.74 -9.53
CA ASP A 403 -9.75 7.04 -8.44
C ASP A 403 -9.95 8.54 -8.18
N ASN A 404 -9.17 9.38 -8.87
CA ASN A 404 -9.12 10.83 -8.68
C ASN A 404 -9.42 11.59 -9.98
N ILE A 405 -10.40 11.13 -10.77
CA ILE A 405 -10.81 11.86 -11.96
C ILE A 405 -11.63 13.07 -11.51
N GLY A 406 -11.03 14.26 -11.64
CA GLY A 406 -11.71 15.51 -11.34
C GLY A 406 -12.91 15.75 -12.27
N GLY A 407 -13.95 16.40 -11.74
CA GLY A 407 -14.97 17.05 -12.58
C GLY A 407 -14.43 18.26 -13.32
N VAL A 408 -15.30 19.13 -13.83
CA VAL A 408 -14.91 20.35 -14.57
C VAL A 408 -14.32 21.45 -13.64
N GLY A 409 -13.69 21.09 -12.52
CA GLY A 409 -13.43 21.99 -11.39
C GLY A 409 -12.04 22.65 -11.31
N CYS A 410 -12.04 23.89 -10.81
CA CYS A 410 -10.97 24.70 -10.19
C CYS A 410 -9.56 24.77 -10.82
N TYR A 411 -9.32 24.26 -12.03
CA TYR A 411 -8.03 24.47 -12.71
C TYR A 411 -7.64 25.97 -12.75
N PHE A 412 -8.62 26.85 -13.04
CA PHE A 412 -8.44 28.30 -13.01
C PHE A 412 -8.25 28.90 -11.60
N LEU A 413 -8.57 28.14 -10.54
CA LEU A 413 -8.28 28.48 -9.13
C LEU A 413 -7.10 27.65 -8.59
N LYS A 414 -6.15 27.27 -9.46
CA LYS A 414 -4.93 26.55 -9.11
C LYS A 414 -5.18 25.30 -8.25
N GLU A 415 -6.28 24.60 -8.50
CA GLU A 415 -6.65 23.40 -7.74
C GLU A 415 -6.70 23.69 -6.23
N CYS A 416 -7.26 24.86 -5.88
CA CYS A 416 -7.36 25.34 -4.51
C CYS A 416 -6.01 25.45 -3.80
N SER A 417 -4.92 25.61 -4.56
CA SER A 417 -3.53 25.68 -4.11
C SER A 417 -3.14 24.53 -3.16
N GLY A 418 -3.84 23.38 -3.22
CA GLY A 418 -3.66 22.27 -2.28
C GLY A 418 -4.12 22.55 -0.85
N HIS A 419 -4.88 23.64 -0.63
CA HIS A 419 -5.35 24.10 0.67
C HIS A 419 -6.88 24.17 0.74
N GLY A 420 -7.57 23.38 -0.08
CA GLY A 420 -9.02 23.25 -0.04
C GLY A 420 -9.54 22.22 -1.02
N ASP A 421 -10.82 21.91 -0.88
CA ASP A 421 -11.52 20.97 -1.75
C ASP A 421 -12.24 21.73 -2.86
N CYS A 422 -12.06 21.28 -4.11
CA CYS A 422 -12.77 21.84 -5.24
C CYS A 422 -14.16 21.22 -5.36
N THR A 423 -15.17 22.08 -5.47
CA THR A 423 -16.55 21.66 -5.69
C THR A 423 -16.79 21.23 -7.14
N LEU A 424 -17.61 20.19 -7.33
CA LEU A 424 -17.83 19.53 -8.62
C LEU A 424 -18.59 20.38 -9.65
N MET A 425 -19.24 21.48 -9.24
CA MET A 425 -20.18 22.22 -10.08
C MET A 425 -19.91 23.72 -10.25
N SER A 426 -19.44 24.40 -9.22
CA SER A 426 -19.31 25.87 -9.21
C SER A 426 -17.89 26.36 -9.45
N SER A 427 -16.92 25.46 -9.69
CA SER A 427 -15.49 25.81 -9.78
C SER A 427 -15.04 26.68 -8.60
N LYS A 428 -15.59 26.41 -7.42
CA LYS A 428 -15.30 27.12 -6.17
C LYS A 428 -14.49 26.21 -5.25
N CYS A 429 -13.49 26.79 -4.59
CA CYS A 429 -12.73 26.13 -3.53
C CYS A 429 -13.41 26.29 -2.16
N ILE A 430 -13.44 25.22 -1.39
CA ILE A 430 -13.76 25.22 0.04
C ILE A 430 -12.42 25.08 0.76
N CYS A 431 -11.89 26.18 1.28
CA CYS A 431 -10.56 26.20 1.88
C CYS A 431 -10.51 25.49 3.24
N ASN A 432 -9.32 24.96 3.57
CA ASN A 432 -8.99 24.40 4.86
C ASN A 432 -8.86 25.51 5.92
N ALA A 433 -9.04 25.14 7.20
CA ALA A 433 -8.88 26.07 8.31
C ALA A 433 -7.48 26.72 8.28
N GLY A 434 -7.42 28.04 8.50
CA GLY A 434 -6.19 28.81 8.37
C GLY A 434 -5.85 29.28 6.94
N TRP A 435 -6.70 28.99 5.95
CA TRP A 435 -6.53 29.39 4.54
C TRP A 435 -7.74 30.09 3.95
N GLY A 436 -8.72 30.46 4.79
CA GLY A 436 -9.97 31.06 4.37
C GLY A 436 -11.14 30.09 4.40
N ALA A 437 -11.10 29.12 5.31
CA ALA A 437 -12.23 28.24 5.55
C ALA A 437 -13.48 29.06 5.92
N PRO A 438 -14.70 28.53 5.69
CA PRO A 438 -15.92 29.16 6.17
C PRO A 438 -15.96 29.41 7.69
N THR A 439 -15.14 28.69 8.46
CA THR A 439 -14.98 28.84 9.91
C THR A 439 -13.96 29.91 10.30
N ASP A 440 -13.12 30.37 9.37
CA ASP A 440 -12.10 31.38 9.65
C ASP A 440 -12.76 32.77 9.70
N ILE A 441 -12.45 33.53 10.73
CA ILE A 441 -12.87 34.93 10.85
C ILE A 441 -11.80 35.79 10.16
N SER A 442 -11.92 35.97 8.85
CA SER A 442 -10.96 36.73 8.06
C SER A 442 -11.63 37.49 6.91
N ILE A 443 -11.11 38.68 6.61
CA ILE A 443 -11.57 39.53 5.49
C ILE A 443 -10.66 39.42 4.25
N GLY A 444 -9.58 38.65 4.31
CA GLY A 444 -8.53 38.61 3.27
C GLY A 444 -8.23 37.22 2.69
N ALA A 445 -9.13 36.25 2.88
CA ALA A 445 -9.02 34.93 2.29
C ALA A 445 -8.97 34.98 0.75
N ALA A 446 -8.09 34.18 0.14
CA ALA A 446 -8.02 34.08 -1.32
C ALA A 446 -8.99 33.02 -1.85
N PRO A 447 -9.68 33.25 -2.98
CA PRO A 447 -10.59 32.27 -3.58
C PRO A 447 -9.94 30.96 -4.02
N ASP A 448 -8.62 30.95 -4.24
CA ASP A 448 -7.81 29.78 -4.58
C ASP A 448 -7.11 29.16 -3.36
N CYS A 449 -7.48 29.57 -2.14
CA CYS A 449 -6.90 29.13 -0.87
C CYS A 449 -5.39 29.35 -0.76
N SER A 450 -4.81 30.27 -1.53
CA SER A 450 -3.36 30.53 -1.54
C SER A 450 -2.86 31.43 -0.39
N ARG A 451 -3.77 32.01 0.41
CA ARG A 451 -3.43 32.98 1.47
C ARG A 451 -3.86 32.47 2.84
N ARG A 452 -2.97 32.59 3.82
CA ARG A 452 -3.27 32.28 5.22
C ARG A 452 -4.28 33.26 5.82
N THR A 453 -5.05 32.77 6.77
CA THR A 453 -5.81 33.55 7.75
C THR A 453 -5.09 33.48 9.09
N CYS A 454 -5.25 34.52 9.91
CA CYS A 454 -4.59 34.60 11.21
C CYS A 454 -5.57 34.33 12.36
N PRO A 455 -5.06 34.00 13.57
CA PRO A 455 -5.87 33.88 14.75
C PRO A 455 -6.74 35.13 14.96
N SER A 456 -7.96 34.89 15.42
CA SER A 456 -8.91 35.95 15.77
C SER A 456 -9.10 35.99 17.27
N GLY A 457 -9.21 37.20 17.80
CA GLY A 457 -9.50 37.47 19.20
C GLY A 457 -10.55 38.57 19.29
N LEU A 458 -11.01 38.87 20.51
CA LEU A 458 -11.94 39.98 20.72
C LEU A 458 -11.29 41.28 20.24
N ALA A 459 -12.05 42.09 19.51
CA ALA A 459 -11.56 43.36 19.02
C ALA A 459 -11.15 44.27 20.19
N TRP A 460 -10.01 44.95 20.07
CA TRP A 460 -9.67 46.06 20.95
C TRP A 460 -10.49 47.30 20.63
N ASN A 461 -10.87 47.47 19.37
CA ASN A 461 -11.74 48.54 18.92
C ASN A 461 -12.76 47.91 17.96
N ASP A 462 -14.03 47.96 18.30
CA ASP A 462 -15.16 47.61 17.44
C ASP A 462 -16.24 48.69 17.50
N VAL A 463 -17.20 48.60 16.58
CA VAL A 463 -18.38 49.47 16.58
C VAL A 463 -19.27 49.03 17.75
N PRO A 464 -19.62 49.93 18.69
CA PRO A 464 -20.50 49.56 19.80
C PRO A 464 -21.85 49.05 19.29
N THR A 465 -22.27 47.90 19.81
CA THR A 465 -23.57 47.29 19.44
C THR A 465 -24.71 47.79 20.33
N ALA A 466 -24.38 48.39 21.47
CA ALA A 466 -25.30 49.08 22.37
C ALA A 466 -24.56 50.17 23.18
N PRO A 467 -25.26 51.09 23.89
CA PRO A 467 -24.63 52.18 24.64
C PRO A 467 -23.55 51.76 25.65
N THR A 468 -23.58 50.52 26.12
CA THR A 468 -22.64 49.97 27.11
C THR A 468 -21.99 48.65 26.66
N VAL A 469 -22.03 48.32 25.35
CA VAL A 469 -21.51 47.05 24.82
C VAL A 469 -20.57 47.33 23.64
N ALA A 470 -19.29 47.02 23.86
CA ALA A 470 -18.18 47.06 22.90
C ALA A 470 -17.17 45.96 23.27
N HIS A 471 -16.18 45.73 22.40
CA HIS A 471 -15.11 44.73 22.54
C HIS A 471 -15.60 43.28 22.56
N THR A 472 -16.70 43.00 21.85
CA THR A 472 -17.38 41.68 21.86
C THR A 472 -17.25 40.92 20.54
N THR A 473 -16.81 41.60 19.48
CA THR A 473 -16.68 40.99 18.15
C THR A 473 -15.33 40.30 18.01
N LEU A 474 -15.30 39.05 17.55
CA LEU A 474 -14.06 38.40 17.15
C LEU A 474 -13.59 38.95 15.80
N VAL A 475 -12.33 39.34 15.72
CA VAL A 475 -11.70 39.88 14.52
C VAL A 475 -10.27 39.37 14.39
N GLU A 476 -9.79 39.26 13.16
CA GLU A 476 -8.42 38.83 12.84
C GLU A 476 -7.41 39.75 13.52
N CYS A 477 -6.48 39.16 14.28
CA CYS A 477 -5.47 39.89 15.06
C CYS A 477 -6.04 40.96 16.02
N SER A 478 -7.26 40.77 16.53
CA SER A 478 -7.92 41.65 17.51
C SER A 478 -7.96 43.14 17.11
N ASN A 479 -7.84 43.45 15.82
CA ASN A 479 -7.63 44.80 15.28
C ASN A 479 -6.36 45.52 15.79
N GLN A 480 -5.42 44.81 16.41
CA GLN A 480 -4.15 45.36 16.91
C GLN A 480 -2.91 44.65 16.33
N GLY A 481 -3.06 44.11 15.13
CA GLY A 481 -1.95 43.60 14.36
C GLY A 481 -2.30 43.44 12.90
N ALA A 482 -1.26 43.30 12.08
CA ALA A 482 -1.40 42.96 10.68
C ALA A 482 -1.21 41.45 10.49
N CYS A 483 -2.17 40.79 9.85
CA CYS A 483 -2.04 39.37 9.52
C CYS A 483 -0.97 39.14 8.45
N ASN A 484 0.07 38.36 8.78
CA ASN A 484 1.02 37.88 7.80
C ASN A 484 0.40 36.72 7.00
N ARG A 485 -0.01 37.01 5.76
CA ARG A 485 -0.70 36.05 4.88
C ARG A 485 0.14 34.87 4.41
N THR A 486 1.45 34.89 4.67
CA THR A 486 2.36 33.78 4.35
C THR A 486 2.52 32.84 5.54
N SER A 487 2.70 33.37 6.76
CA SER A 487 2.88 32.53 7.96
C SER A 487 1.59 32.21 8.71
N GLY A 488 0.52 33.01 8.54
CA GLY A 488 -0.69 32.93 9.35
C GLY A 488 -0.51 33.49 10.78
N ALA A 489 0.57 34.22 11.04
CA ALA A 489 0.84 34.85 12.34
C ALA A 489 0.44 36.34 12.33
N CYS A 490 -0.07 36.82 13.47
CA CYS A 490 -0.34 38.23 13.66
C CYS A 490 0.95 38.99 13.99
N ASN A 491 1.28 40.01 13.20
CA ASN A 491 2.32 40.97 13.53
C ASN A 491 1.70 42.07 14.40
N CYS A 492 1.83 41.95 15.71
CA CYS A 492 1.20 42.88 16.65
C CYS A 492 1.81 44.28 16.58
N PHE A 493 0.94 45.28 16.76
CA PHE A 493 1.39 46.66 16.92
C PHE A 493 2.11 46.86 18.26
N PRO A 494 2.98 47.88 18.38
CA PRO A 494 3.69 48.15 19.63
C PRO A 494 2.75 48.22 20.84
N GLY A 495 3.13 47.54 21.93
CA GLY A 495 2.32 47.46 23.14
C GLY A 495 1.32 46.30 23.18
N TYR A 496 1.18 45.53 22.10
CA TYR A 496 0.28 44.37 22.01
C TYR A 496 1.06 43.06 21.79
N THR A 497 0.55 41.98 22.34
CA THR A 497 1.13 40.64 22.26
C THR A 497 0.02 39.57 22.36
N GLY A 498 0.41 38.30 22.34
CA GLY A 498 -0.51 37.16 22.17
C GLY A 498 -0.66 36.76 20.71
N SER A 499 -1.13 35.53 20.47
CA SER A 499 -1.23 34.96 19.11
C SER A 499 -2.18 35.72 18.20
N ALA A 500 -3.14 36.45 18.78
CA ALA A 500 -4.07 37.31 18.08
C ALA A 500 -3.88 38.80 18.43
N CYS A 501 -2.77 39.19 19.06
CA CYS A 501 -2.56 40.56 19.56
C CYS A 501 -3.67 41.01 20.55
N ASP A 502 -4.17 40.06 21.32
CA ASP A 502 -5.36 40.15 22.16
C ASP A 502 -5.10 40.64 23.58
N ARG A 503 -3.82 40.74 23.98
CA ARG A 503 -3.37 41.30 25.26
C ARG A 503 -2.30 42.39 25.10
N MET A 504 -2.20 43.29 26.06
CA MET A 504 -1.09 44.26 26.12
C MET A 504 0.17 43.60 26.65
N SER A 505 1.33 44.04 26.16
CA SER A 505 2.63 43.67 26.73
C SER A 505 2.93 44.54 27.95
N CYS A 506 3.56 43.98 28.98
CA CYS A 506 4.10 44.78 30.07
C CYS A 506 5.23 45.70 29.56
N PRO A 507 5.28 46.97 30.01
CA PRO A 507 6.36 47.89 29.69
C PRO A 507 7.72 47.28 30.04
N ASN A 508 8.66 47.27 29.09
CA ASN A 508 10.02 46.74 29.21
C ASN A 508 10.13 45.35 29.89
N ASP A 509 9.09 44.52 29.79
CA ASP A 509 9.01 43.24 30.50
C ASP A 509 9.29 43.36 32.01
N CYS A 510 8.75 44.44 32.60
CA CYS A 510 8.96 44.82 34.00
C CYS A 510 10.44 44.97 34.38
N SER A 511 11.30 45.29 33.40
CA SER A 511 12.74 45.50 33.54
C SER A 511 13.50 44.36 34.24
N GLY A 512 12.92 43.16 34.30
CA GLY A 512 13.45 42.04 35.09
C GLY A 512 13.36 42.21 36.62
N HIS A 513 12.60 43.21 37.09
CA HIS A 513 12.40 43.56 38.50
C HIS A 513 10.92 43.57 38.88
N GLY A 514 10.11 42.74 38.22
CA GLY A 514 8.70 42.59 38.54
C GLY A 514 8.05 41.47 37.75
N THR A 515 6.82 41.16 38.15
CA THR A 515 5.97 40.16 37.50
C THR A 515 4.91 40.86 36.64
N CYS A 516 4.80 40.44 35.38
CA CYS A 516 3.79 40.92 34.45
C CYS A 516 2.45 40.22 34.73
N LEU A 517 1.46 40.97 35.20
CA LEU A 517 0.15 40.44 35.61
C LEU A 517 -0.99 41.22 34.97
N SER A 518 -2.11 40.55 34.73
CA SER A 518 -3.33 41.18 34.25
C SER A 518 -3.96 42.08 35.32
N LEU A 519 -4.82 43.03 34.91
CA LEU A 519 -5.59 43.85 35.86
C LEU A 519 -6.40 43.00 36.86
N GLN A 520 -6.93 41.86 36.41
CA GLN A 520 -7.65 40.92 37.26
C GLN A 520 -6.76 40.34 38.37
N GLU A 521 -5.56 39.89 38.01
CA GLU A 521 -4.62 39.30 38.96
C GLU A 521 -4.08 40.35 39.93
N MET A 522 -3.73 41.54 39.43
CA MET A 522 -3.25 42.65 40.27
C MET A 522 -4.30 43.10 41.28
N ALA A 523 -5.59 43.12 40.90
CA ALA A 523 -6.67 43.48 41.82
C ALA A 523 -6.77 42.54 43.05
N MET A 524 -6.31 41.30 42.93
CA MET A 524 -6.33 40.32 44.02
C MET A 524 -5.10 40.39 44.93
N LEU A 525 -4.07 41.15 44.58
CA LEU A 525 -2.83 41.25 45.34
C LEU A 525 -2.88 42.40 46.34
N THR A 526 -2.67 42.11 47.62
CA THR A 526 -2.50 43.13 48.66
C THR A 526 -1.11 43.79 48.64
N THR A 527 -0.22 43.31 47.78
CA THR A 527 1.15 43.78 47.60
C THR A 527 1.31 44.68 46.37
N ALA A 528 0.33 44.72 45.47
CA ALA A 528 0.36 45.61 44.31
C ALA A 528 0.23 47.07 44.80
N VAL A 529 1.04 47.97 44.24
CA VAL A 529 1.06 49.39 44.64
C VAL A 529 0.09 50.19 43.75
N PRO A 530 -0.75 51.08 44.32
CA PRO A 530 -0.89 51.40 45.74
C PRO A 530 -1.49 50.25 46.55
N VAL A 531 -0.88 49.93 47.71
CA VAL A 531 -1.31 48.81 48.56
C VAL A 531 -2.75 48.98 49.01
N ALA A 532 -3.59 48.04 48.61
CA ALA A 532 -5.02 48.05 48.89
C ALA A 532 -5.50 46.65 49.31
N SER A 533 -6.72 46.60 49.84
CA SER A 533 -7.40 45.32 50.09
C SER A 533 -7.67 44.61 48.76
N ALA A 534 -7.45 43.29 48.74
CA ALA A 534 -7.77 42.47 47.58
C ALA A 534 -9.24 42.66 47.16
N THR A 535 -9.45 42.86 45.86
CA THR A 535 -10.76 43.04 45.25
C THR A 535 -10.86 42.21 43.97
N THR A 536 -12.04 42.19 43.34
CA THR A 536 -12.27 41.53 42.06
C THR A 536 -12.40 42.55 40.95
N TYR A 537 -11.72 42.29 39.84
CA TYR A 537 -11.86 43.07 38.61
C TYR A 537 -12.23 42.14 37.45
N SER A 538 -13.36 42.41 36.80
CA SER A 538 -13.97 41.53 35.80
C SER A 538 -14.58 42.29 34.62
N LEU A 539 -14.11 43.51 34.35
CA LEU A 539 -14.49 44.26 33.15
C LEU A 539 -13.80 43.68 31.91
N TRP A 540 -14.14 44.18 30.72
CA TRP A 540 -13.71 43.62 29.43
C TRP A 540 -12.19 43.55 29.25
N ASP A 541 -11.46 44.43 29.93
CA ASP A 541 -10.01 44.60 29.92
C ASP A 541 -9.30 43.83 31.04
N ALA A 542 -10.05 43.18 31.93
CA ALA A 542 -9.53 42.52 33.12
C ALA A 542 -8.42 41.51 32.84
N THR A 543 -8.54 40.75 31.75
CA THR A 543 -7.55 39.74 31.32
C THR A 543 -6.77 40.16 30.08
N ARG A 544 -6.90 41.41 29.64
CA ARG A 544 -6.34 41.94 28.39
C ARG A 544 -5.30 43.03 28.62
N ILE A 545 -5.48 43.86 29.65
CA ILE A 545 -4.49 44.85 30.05
C ILE A 545 -3.60 44.24 31.13
N TYR A 546 -2.28 44.40 30.94
CA TYR A 546 -1.25 43.88 31.83
C TYR A 546 -0.40 45.03 32.37
N GLY A 547 0.08 44.89 33.59
CA GLY A 547 0.98 45.82 34.26
C GLY A 547 2.00 45.07 35.10
N CYS A 548 2.96 45.81 35.64
CA CYS A 548 4.04 45.26 36.43
C CYS A 548 3.77 45.39 37.92
N VAL A 549 3.88 44.27 38.64
CA VAL A 549 4.01 44.27 40.10
C VAL A 549 5.48 44.09 40.42
N CYS A 550 6.09 45.15 40.96
CA CYS A 550 7.52 45.21 41.16
C CYS A 550 8.01 44.38 42.35
N ASP A 551 9.21 43.83 42.19
CA ASP A 551 9.86 42.99 43.19
C ASP A 551 10.33 43.83 44.39
N SER A 552 10.43 43.17 45.54
CA SER A 552 10.88 43.81 46.78
C SER A 552 11.61 42.81 47.68
N SER A 553 12.79 43.19 48.17
CA SER A 553 13.51 42.42 49.19
C SER A 553 12.89 42.51 50.59
N TRP A 554 12.09 43.55 50.85
CA TRP A 554 11.33 43.69 52.09
C TRP A 554 9.83 43.37 51.90
N PRO A 555 9.15 42.90 52.96
CA PRO A 555 7.72 42.62 52.91
C PRO A 555 6.89 43.88 52.60
N VAL A 556 6.09 43.81 51.54
CA VAL A 556 5.17 44.90 51.14
C VAL A 556 3.76 44.60 51.65
N GLY A 557 3.10 45.59 52.25
CA GLY A 557 1.73 45.49 52.73
C GLY A 557 1.40 46.40 53.90
N LEU A 558 0.29 46.09 54.58
CA LEU A 558 -0.29 46.90 55.66
C LEU A 558 -0.16 46.25 57.05
N GLY A 559 0.45 45.07 57.14
CA GLY A 559 0.71 44.35 58.39
C GLY A 559 1.91 44.90 59.17
N ALA A 560 2.09 44.36 60.38
CA ALA A 560 3.25 44.67 61.22
C ALA A 560 4.56 44.25 60.54
N GLY A 561 5.56 45.13 60.52
CA GLY A 561 6.87 44.92 59.88
C GLY A 561 6.86 44.98 58.35
N GLN A 562 5.72 45.31 57.72
CA GLN A 562 5.61 45.51 56.27
C GLN A 562 5.71 46.99 55.92
N THR A 563 6.26 47.30 54.76
CA THR A 563 6.29 48.67 54.20
C THR A 563 5.22 48.84 53.11
N ARG A 564 4.83 50.07 52.83
CA ARG A 564 3.74 50.37 51.88
C ARG A 564 4.18 50.53 50.42
N VAL A 565 5.48 50.43 50.17
CA VAL A 565 6.09 50.57 48.85
C VAL A 565 7.05 49.41 48.63
N ALA A 566 7.14 48.95 47.39
CA ALA A 566 8.12 47.95 46.98
C ALA A 566 9.51 48.57 46.82
N GLU A 567 10.55 47.75 46.78
CA GLU A 567 11.93 48.19 46.50
C GLU A 567 12.06 48.77 45.10
N TRP A 568 11.52 48.07 44.10
CA TRP A 568 11.44 48.55 42.73
C TRP A 568 10.08 49.22 42.50
N PHE A 569 10.05 50.26 41.67
CA PHE A 569 8.85 51.03 41.38
C PHE A 569 8.89 51.66 39.97
N GLY A 570 7.79 52.30 39.60
CA GLY A 570 7.55 52.79 38.24
C GLY A 570 6.68 51.81 37.44
N ALA A 571 6.19 52.25 36.28
CA ALA A 571 5.28 51.44 35.46
C ALA A 571 5.95 50.16 34.90
N ASP A 572 7.28 50.17 34.80
CA ASP A 572 8.10 49.09 34.27
C ASP A 572 9.14 48.56 35.29
N CYS A 573 9.04 48.96 36.56
CA CYS A 573 9.96 48.56 37.64
C CYS A 573 11.45 48.90 37.39
N SER A 574 11.74 49.92 36.57
CA SER A 574 13.12 50.34 36.28
C SER A 574 13.76 51.21 37.36
N MET A 575 12.98 51.72 38.31
CA MET A 575 13.44 52.63 39.38
C MET A 575 13.45 51.92 40.73
N ARG A 576 14.37 52.31 41.62
CA ARG A 576 14.57 51.72 42.95
C ARG A 576 14.46 52.77 44.03
N HIS A 577 13.65 52.52 45.04
CA HIS A 577 13.52 53.41 46.20
C HIS A 577 14.79 53.42 47.05
N CYS A 578 15.13 54.58 47.63
CA CYS A 578 16.32 54.73 48.49
C CYS A 578 16.00 54.46 49.97
N PRO A 579 16.96 53.99 50.79
CA PRO A 579 16.72 53.58 52.17
C PRO A 579 15.83 54.55 52.97
N SER A 580 14.86 53.96 53.69
CA SER A 580 13.98 54.69 54.60
C SER A 580 14.60 54.78 56.00
N GLY A 581 14.35 55.87 56.71
CA GLY A 581 14.77 56.05 58.09
C GLY A 581 13.93 57.09 58.84
N ASP A 582 14.09 57.12 60.16
CA ASP A 582 13.48 58.15 61.00
C ASP A 582 14.18 59.49 60.82
N ASP A 583 13.46 60.62 60.92
CA ASP A 583 14.06 61.94 60.78
C ASP A 583 14.68 62.36 62.12
N PRO A 584 16.02 62.51 62.22
CA PRO A 584 16.67 62.79 63.51
C PRO A 584 16.35 64.19 64.07
N MET A 585 15.61 65.03 63.34
CA MET A 585 15.25 66.40 63.76
C MET A 585 13.82 66.53 64.27
N THR A 586 13.01 65.48 64.16
CA THR A 586 11.62 65.45 64.65
C THR A 586 11.54 64.63 65.93
N ALA A 587 10.48 64.86 66.70
CA ALA A 587 10.19 64.08 67.91
C ALA A 587 9.20 62.92 67.62
N GLU A 588 8.61 62.92 66.43
CA GLU A 588 7.70 61.90 65.93
C GLU A 588 8.51 60.89 65.13
N ASP A 589 8.11 59.61 65.14
CA ASP A 589 8.75 58.58 64.33
C ASP A 589 8.05 58.50 62.97
N GLU A 590 8.63 59.10 61.92
CA GLU A 590 8.04 59.10 60.57
C GLU A 590 8.10 57.74 59.88
N THR A 591 8.74 56.73 60.50
CA THR A 591 8.72 55.34 60.01
C THR A 591 7.54 54.56 60.58
N ASN A 592 6.80 55.09 61.55
CA ASN A 592 5.65 54.40 62.15
C ASN A 592 4.33 54.79 61.46
N CYS A 593 3.77 53.82 60.75
CA CYS A 593 2.53 53.96 59.99
C CYS A 593 1.34 53.25 60.65
N GLY A 594 1.45 52.81 61.90
CA GLY A 594 0.35 52.18 62.62
C GLY A 594 -0.83 53.13 62.79
N GLY A 595 -2.00 52.79 62.25
CA GLY A 595 -3.20 53.64 62.32
C GLY A 595 -3.26 54.76 61.28
N VAL A 596 -2.24 54.89 60.40
CA VAL A 596 -2.21 55.88 59.31
C VAL A 596 -2.85 55.28 58.05
N ALA A 597 -3.71 56.02 57.36
CA ALA A 597 -4.27 55.58 56.08
C ALA A 597 -3.21 55.57 54.96
N ALA A 598 -3.14 54.49 54.18
CA ALA A 598 -2.28 54.37 53.01
C ALA A 598 -2.95 54.99 51.77
N PRO A 599 -2.18 55.35 50.72
CA PRO A 599 -2.73 55.60 49.40
C PRO A 599 -3.55 54.38 48.97
N GLY A 600 -4.86 54.54 48.73
CA GLY A 600 -5.80 53.43 48.53
C GLY A 600 -6.84 53.26 49.65
N GLY A 601 -6.72 54.00 50.76
CA GLY A 601 -7.77 54.16 51.78
C GLY A 601 -7.77 53.09 52.88
N ALA A 602 -6.95 52.05 52.78
CA ALA A 602 -6.77 51.05 53.83
C ALA A 602 -5.80 51.56 54.92
N VAL A 603 -6.04 51.19 56.18
CA VAL A 603 -5.27 51.67 57.34
C VAL A 603 -4.21 50.63 57.74
N GLY A 604 -2.97 51.08 57.97
CA GLY A 604 -1.90 50.20 58.44
C GLY A 604 -2.19 49.64 59.84
N ALA A 605 -1.95 48.34 60.03
CA ALA A 605 -2.03 47.72 61.34
C ALA A 605 -0.93 48.25 62.28
N VAL A 606 -1.10 48.04 63.59
CA VAL A 606 -0.07 48.39 64.58
C VAL A 606 1.26 47.73 64.20
N GLY A 607 2.33 48.54 64.11
CA GLY A 607 3.66 48.10 63.69
C GLY A 607 3.91 48.10 62.17
N ASN A 608 2.98 48.60 61.35
CA ASN A 608 3.21 48.84 59.93
C ASN A 608 4.20 49.99 59.70
N LEU A 609 5.06 49.87 58.69
CA LEU A 609 6.16 50.79 58.45
C LEU A 609 5.84 51.78 57.33
N CYS A 610 6.03 53.07 57.62
CA CYS A 610 6.04 54.14 56.63
C CYS A 610 7.36 54.10 55.85
N TYR A 611 7.33 54.69 54.66
CA TYR A 611 8.54 54.88 53.86
C TYR A 611 8.92 56.36 53.86
N ASN A 612 9.87 56.72 54.72
CA ASN A 612 10.44 58.06 54.79
C ASN A 612 11.79 58.05 54.05
N GLU A 613 11.71 58.30 52.74
CA GLU A 613 12.85 58.21 51.82
C GLU A 613 13.99 59.14 52.27
N CYS A 614 15.17 58.56 52.49
CA CYS A 614 16.35 59.28 52.98
C CYS A 614 16.08 60.11 54.25
N SER A 615 15.17 59.65 55.12
CA SER A 615 14.78 60.33 56.37
C SER A 615 14.27 61.76 56.18
N GLY A 616 13.90 62.19 54.97
CA GLY A 616 13.64 63.60 54.68
C GLY A 616 14.87 64.52 54.81
N ARG A 617 16.07 63.93 54.86
CA ARG A 617 17.37 64.59 55.06
C ARG A 617 18.35 64.30 53.93
N GLY A 618 17.85 63.89 52.77
CA GLY A 618 18.65 63.69 51.58
C GLY A 618 17.84 63.65 50.29
N VAL A 619 18.55 63.54 49.17
CA VAL A 619 17.98 63.32 47.82
C VAL A 619 18.22 61.87 47.41
N CYS A 620 17.19 61.22 46.88
CA CYS A 620 17.27 59.85 46.37
C CYS A 620 17.67 59.80 44.89
N TYR A 621 18.59 58.89 44.55
CA TYR A 621 18.92 58.54 43.16
C TYR A 621 18.24 57.24 42.73
N TYR A 622 17.12 57.37 42.04
CA TYR A 622 16.24 56.24 41.73
C TYR A 622 16.84 55.17 40.78
N GLN A 623 17.92 55.45 40.04
CA GLN A 623 18.58 54.38 39.26
C GLN A 623 19.44 53.44 40.13
N SER A 624 19.94 53.92 41.28
CA SER A 624 20.82 53.15 42.17
C SER A 624 20.15 52.76 43.50
N GLY A 625 19.11 53.50 43.91
CA GLY A 625 18.50 53.38 45.23
C GLY A 625 19.41 53.88 46.36
N GLN A 626 20.26 54.88 46.10
CA GLN A 626 21.17 55.45 47.11
C GLN A 626 20.79 56.88 47.50
N CYS A 627 20.87 57.18 48.79
CA CYS A 627 20.64 58.52 49.34
C CYS A 627 21.90 59.38 49.28
N ARG A 628 21.73 60.65 48.92
CA ARG A 628 22.68 61.71 49.20
C ARG A 628 22.17 62.59 50.32
N CYS A 629 22.83 62.51 51.47
CA CYS A 629 22.44 63.26 52.66
C CYS A 629 22.77 64.75 52.54
N PHE A 630 21.95 65.59 53.15
CA PHE A 630 22.22 67.01 53.33
C PHE A 630 23.31 67.22 54.40
N ASP A 631 23.88 68.42 54.44
CA ASP A 631 24.91 68.80 55.42
C ASP A 631 24.47 68.53 56.86
N GLY A 632 25.37 67.95 57.66
CA GLY A 632 25.09 67.58 59.05
C GLY A 632 24.34 66.27 59.24
N PHE A 633 24.07 65.51 58.17
CA PHE A 633 23.39 64.20 58.23
C PHE A 633 24.25 63.09 57.60
N GLU A 634 24.22 61.91 58.20
CA GLU A 634 24.96 60.73 57.74
C GLU A 634 24.15 59.43 57.88
N GLY A 635 24.71 58.33 57.37
CA GLY A 635 24.05 57.02 57.32
C GLY A 635 23.47 56.70 55.94
N LEU A 636 23.13 55.44 55.70
CA LEU A 636 22.59 54.98 54.40
C LEU A 636 21.22 55.58 54.07
N ALA A 637 20.46 55.97 55.11
CA ALA A 637 19.16 56.64 55.00
C ALA A 637 19.21 58.10 55.48
N CYS A 638 20.37 58.67 55.78
CA CYS A 638 20.49 60.04 56.32
C CYS A 638 19.79 60.24 57.67
N ASN A 639 19.68 59.17 58.47
CA ASN A 639 18.90 59.10 59.69
C ASN A 639 19.69 59.43 60.97
N ALA A 640 20.95 59.88 60.83
CA ALA A 640 21.79 60.25 61.96
C ALA A 640 22.33 61.67 61.77
N GLN A 641 22.29 62.48 62.83
CA GLN A 641 22.88 63.81 62.82
C GLN A 641 24.35 63.74 63.23
N ASN A 642 25.24 64.31 62.41
CA ASN A 642 26.65 64.43 62.72
C ASN A 642 27.16 65.83 62.41
N VAL A 643 27.45 66.59 63.47
CA VAL A 643 27.86 68.00 63.42
C VAL A 643 29.25 68.19 62.77
N LEU A 644 29.99 67.11 62.54
CA LEU A 644 31.31 67.12 61.88
C LEU A 644 31.26 66.75 60.39
N VAL A 645 30.09 66.39 59.86
CA VAL A 645 29.91 65.98 58.46
C VAL A 645 29.43 67.18 57.64
N ASP A 646 30.24 67.54 56.65
CA ASP A 646 30.01 68.62 55.69
C ASP A 646 30.10 68.01 54.27
N ASP A 647 29.07 68.20 53.42
CA ASP A 647 29.04 67.72 52.03
C ASP A 647 29.92 68.59 51.11
N SER A 648 30.56 69.65 51.63
CA SER A 648 31.38 70.59 50.86
C SER A 648 32.66 70.02 50.22
N ASN A 649 33.06 68.78 50.52
CA ASN A 649 34.38 68.25 50.17
C ASN A 649 34.39 66.94 49.35
N ARG A 650 33.32 66.61 48.60
CA ARG A 650 33.34 65.47 47.66
C ARG A 650 33.86 65.87 46.27
N SER A 651 34.78 65.08 45.73
CA SER A 651 35.39 65.30 44.39
C SER A 651 34.33 65.33 43.28
N GLU A 652 34.58 66.05 42.18
CA GLU A 652 33.73 66.06 40.98
C GLU A 652 33.38 64.65 40.45
N LEU A 653 34.25 63.66 40.69
CA LEU A 653 34.00 62.26 40.33
C LEU A 653 32.87 61.62 41.16
N ALA A 654 32.74 61.99 42.44
CA ALA A 654 31.67 61.53 43.31
C ALA A 654 30.33 62.23 43.00
N ILE A 655 30.39 63.43 42.43
CA ILE A 655 29.24 64.17 41.88
C ILE A 655 28.82 63.55 40.53
N ALA A 656 29.77 63.13 39.69
CA ALA A 656 29.51 62.49 38.40
C ALA A 656 28.96 61.05 38.51
N LEU A 657 29.41 60.26 39.51
CA LEU A 657 28.87 58.94 39.85
C LEU A 657 27.48 59.03 40.51
N ALA A 658 27.12 60.20 41.05
CA ALA A 658 25.81 60.47 41.61
C ALA A 658 24.77 60.90 40.54
N GLY A 659 25.18 61.12 39.28
CA GLY A 659 24.27 61.25 38.14
C GLY A 659 23.50 62.58 38.06
N TYR A 660 23.33 63.04 36.81
CA TYR A 660 22.39 64.10 36.40
C TYR A 660 20.94 63.77 36.74
#